data_AF-A0A174RML1-F1
#
_entry.id   AF-A0A174RML1-F1
#
_cell.length_a   1.000
_cell.length_b   1.000
_cell.length_c   1.000
_cell.angle_alpha   90.00
_cell.angle_beta   90.00
_cell.angle_gamma   90.00
#
_symmetry.space_group_name_H-M   'P 1'
#
loop_
_entity.id
_entity.type
_entity.pdbx_description
1 polymer ?
#
loop_
_entity_poly.entity_id
_entity_poly.type
_entity_poly.pdbx_seq_one_letter_code
_entity_poly.pdbx_strand_id
1 'polypeptide(L)'
;MKRALSLVLAVVMVFSLALGVVAADTARAALADSGTDSGPVDSGAVIITFDLNYDGAPAAQTAEADADGKVTCPFTEDELVRAGYTFDGWYETAAPSASDTKVDLETQTFSADDTLYANWNEIKVPAGMDSEDVSIEGAPEGATLTITDQGLTNTEESVKAEIEKLPNVEIAPESPVVIYDISLDVTGGNVTITLPVPQELDASKTIMALHFAKDRTEVLTVKIVDGKMQFTVDSFSEFAFFNADEAAAADSYKVKIEESEHGVLDVQAVKDNVGGKYLPVGETTTVPAEDVTGSSVTRGGGGLFSGLDIRAVAASGYVVDTITATAADGTETTVQTGYYELTGDVTLSATFVKRGTSGTRAQYSVEANPSDYPTKSGDYAPGEISSALEFWYYDPNTREERQLTPATFELDPDSPSYVSNEYFEVKDGKLVNKVELPGTEEGYGVQLKVTYDGKTWIGGISAGDGANVRTYVYIDIVDPDKAEVNFSRVVAEGHSNHLDTIEGRKGSSFKSFADKVTDIPQMYDGVDAEGKTVTHEPLYWFTRSANSTEKWSDSAVVNESYNYAYLRFSNYSIDIGDGGEGPGPNPDPDPDPDPVLPGGGGSSGGGGSSGGGSRLNNKGGAATTPVKGGSNVIKPSDLTNKVKKNVGDVVTSVKGQGGMSGTAYTVYSNVPSISPDLLRTANDAAVQAASGSGVTVKSILCFDTVRGGQIIGRMYLNPALNTLATDIKTGITIGNASVEALFTKWFQNNIVVIDLAHQGSFGMPVEVAVKADLSALNTNTLRFYNYDASTNVYTLIENSQYFIDTNGYLHFTTTVGGPVIVTDVPLTLR
;
A
#
# COMPACT_ATOMS: atom_id res chain seq x y z
N MET A 1 -64.65 -19.45 -8.43
CA MET A 1 -63.38 -18.91 -7.89
C MET A 1 -63.25 -19.11 -6.36
N LYS A 2 -63.55 -20.30 -5.83
CA LYS A 2 -63.40 -20.66 -4.40
C LYS A 2 -62.55 -21.93 -4.20
N ARG A 3 -61.71 -22.26 -5.20
CA ARG A 3 -60.76 -23.39 -5.15
C ARG A 3 -59.29 -22.98 -5.32
N ALA A 4 -59.00 -21.68 -5.50
CA ALA A 4 -57.62 -21.16 -5.55
C ALA A 4 -57.16 -20.56 -4.21
N LEU A 5 -58.09 -20.23 -3.29
CA LEU A 5 -57.74 -19.61 -1.99
C LEU A 5 -57.41 -20.64 -0.89
N SER A 6 -57.81 -21.91 -1.04
CA SER A 6 -57.41 -22.99 -0.12
C SER A 6 -56.01 -23.55 -0.36
N LEU A 7 -55.39 -23.25 -1.51
CA LEU A 7 -54.03 -23.74 -1.81
C LEU A 7 -52.95 -22.83 -1.22
N VAL A 8 -53.24 -21.53 -1.06
CA VAL A 8 -52.29 -20.54 -0.51
C VAL A 8 -52.18 -20.63 1.01
N LEU A 9 -53.25 -21.01 1.72
CA LEU A 9 -53.21 -21.19 3.18
C LEU A 9 -52.50 -22.49 3.61
N ALA A 10 -52.45 -23.51 2.72
CA ALA A 10 -51.78 -24.78 2.99
C ALA A 10 -50.26 -24.72 2.75
N VAL A 11 -49.77 -23.87 1.84
CA VAL A 11 -48.33 -23.69 1.61
C VAL A 11 -47.68 -22.81 2.70
N VAL A 12 -48.43 -21.88 3.29
CA VAL A 12 -47.95 -21.02 4.39
C VAL A 12 -47.84 -21.77 5.73
N MET A 13 -48.63 -22.83 5.97
CA MET A 13 -48.48 -23.66 7.18
C MET A 13 -47.39 -24.76 7.09
N VAL A 14 -46.90 -25.09 5.88
CA VAL A 14 -45.86 -26.13 5.70
C VAL A 14 -44.44 -25.56 5.81
N PHE A 15 -44.24 -24.23 5.65
CA PHE A 15 -42.92 -23.61 5.82
C PHE A 15 -42.61 -23.13 7.26
N SER A 16 -43.58 -23.15 8.18
CA SER A 16 -43.38 -22.75 9.58
C SER A 16 -43.06 -23.90 10.54
N LEU A 17 -42.84 -25.12 10.05
CA LEU A 17 -42.55 -26.32 10.87
C LEU A 17 -41.20 -27.00 10.56
N ALA A 18 -40.31 -26.34 9.81
CA ALA A 18 -38.98 -26.88 9.48
C ALA A 18 -37.81 -26.23 10.25
N LEU A 19 -38.08 -25.42 11.28
CA LEU A 19 -37.04 -24.71 12.08
C LEU A 19 -37.10 -25.01 13.58
N GLY A 20 -37.69 -26.14 13.97
CA GLY A 20 -37.59 -26.65 15.34
C GLY A 20 -37.37 -28.15 15.31
N VAL A 21 -36.43 -28.62 16.15
CA VAL A 21 -36.08 -30.03 16.42
C VAL A 21 -34.95 -30.61 15.53
N VAL A 22 -33.71 -30.17 15.80
CA VAL A 22 -32.56 -31.08 15.96
C VAL A 22 -32.10 -30.96 17.41
N ALA A 23 -33.00 -31.35 18.31
CA ALA A 23 -32.71 -31.69 19.68
C ALA A 23 -33.61 -32.88 20.01
N ALA A 24 -33.01 -33.94 20.56
CA ALA A 24 -33.65 -35.18 21.00
C ALA A 24 -34.08 -36.18 19.91
N ASP A 25 -33.12 -36.92 19.35
CA ASP A 25 -33.33 -38.36 19.11
C ASP A 25 -32.03 -39.18 19.25
N THR A 26 -31.40 -39.09 20.42
CA THR A 26 -30.45 -40.10 20.94
C THR A 26 -30.68 -40.32 22.43
N ALA A 27 -31.93 -40.61 22.82
CA ALA A 27 -32.20 -41.17 24.15
C ALA A 27 -33.49 -42.00 24.15
N ARG A 28 -33.45 -43.18 23.51
CA ARG A 28 -34.40 -44.24 23.83
C ARG A 28 -33.87 -45.66 23.64
N ALA A 29 -32.75 -45.92 24.31
CA ALA A 29 -32.46 -47.18 24.98
C ALA A 29 -31.70 -46.75 26.26
N ALA A 30 -32.18 -46.87 27.49
CA ALA A 30 -33.06 -47.85 28.07
C ALA A 30 -33.90 -47.21 29.18
N LEU A 31 -35.20 -47.53 29.23
CA LEU A 31 -35.97 -47.45 30.45
C LEU A 31 -36.15 -48.88 30.93
N ALA A 32 -35.40 -49.25 31.96
CA ALA A 32 -35.76 -50.25 32.94
C ALA A 32 -35.54 -49.63 34.31
N ASP A 33 -36.65 -49.24 34.95
CA ASP A 33 -36.96 -49.37 36.38
C ASP A 33 -35.75 -49.55 37.33
N SER A 34 -35.42 -48.61 38.20
CA SER A 34 -36.14 -48.39 39.46
C SER A 34 -35.79 -47.05 40.09
N GLY A 35 -36.81 -46.33 40.58
CA GLY A 35 -36.66 -44.99 41.11
C GLY A 35 -35.81 -44.85 42.37
N THR A 36 -35.17 -43.70 42.49
CA THR A 36 -34.93 -42.99 43.75
C THR A 36 -34.96 -41.50 43.48
N ASP A 37 -35.73 -40.80 44.30
CA ASP A 37 -35.71 -39.37 44.57
C ASP A 37 -34.29 -38.88 44.91
N SER A 38 -33.83 -37.84 44.23
CA SER A 38 -32.71 -36.99 44.67
C SER A 38 -32.89 -35.60 44.05
N GLY A 39 -32.80 -34.56 44.89
CA GLY A 39 -33.06 -33.15 44.57
C GLY A 39 -32.10 -32.51 43.55
N PRO A 40 -31.87 -31.18 43.61
CA PRO A 40 -31.17 -30.44 42.56
C PRO A 40 -29.80 -31.06 42.31
N VAL A 41 -29.53 -31.38 41.05
CA VAL A 41 -28.27 -31.97 40.62
C VAL A 41 -27.21 -30.88 40.74
N ASP A 42 -26.42 -30.96 41.80
CA ASP A 42 -25.15 -30.25 41.95
C ASP A 42 -24.27 -30.62 40.76
N SER A 43 -23.93 -29.65 39.89
CA SER A 43 -23.20 -29.92 38.64
C SER A 43 -21.73 -30.27 38.88
N GLY A 44 -21.23 -30.11 40.11
CA GLY A 44 -19.82 -30.33 40.44
C GLY A 44 -18.86 -29.40 39.67
N ALA A 45 -19.37 -28.36 39.00
CA ALA A 45 -18.58 -27.36 38.32
C ALA A 45 -17.98 -26.41 39.37
N VAL A 46 -16.65 -26.26 39.34
CA VAL A 46 -15.93 -25.35 40.22
C VAL A 46 -16.11 -23.92 39.71
N ILE A 47 -16.66 -23.04 40.53
CA ILE A 47 -16.93 -21.63 40.18
C ILE A 47 -15.95 -20.73 40.91
N ILE A 48 -15.20 -19.92 40.15
CA ILE A 48 -14.30 -18.92 40.70
C ILE A 48 -14.92 -17.54 40.55
N THR A 49 -15.05 -16.83 41.67
CA THR A 49 -15.57 -15.47 41.72
C THR A 49 -14.42 -14.48 41.70
N PHE A 50 -14.44 -13.52 40.78
CA PHE A 50 -13.49 -12.44 40.63
C PHE A 50 -14.10 -11.15 41.18
N ASP A 51 -13.56 -10.67 42.30
CA ASP A 51 -13.97 -9.45 42.96
C ASP A 51 -12.89 -8.38 42.77
N LEU A 52 -13.25 -7.25 42.16
CA LEU A 52 -12.31 -6.14 41.98
C LEU A 52 -11.89 -5.48 43.30
N ASN A 53 -12.56 -5.81 44.42
CA ASN A 53 -12.05 -5.62 45.77
C ASN A 53 -11.71 -4.15 46.12
N TYR A 54 -12.60 -3.23 45.74
CA TYR A 54 -12.58 -1.84 46.17
C TYR A 54 -14.00 -1.25 46.32
N ASP A 55 -14.13 -0.16 47.07
CA ASP A 55 -15.44 0.48 47.29
C ASP A 55 -15.95 1.17 46.02
N GLY A 56 -17.20 0.91 45.64
CA GLY A 56 -17.78 1.37 44.38
C GLY A 56 -17.39 0.54 43.15
N ALA A 57 -16.70 -0.59 43.32
CA ALA A 57 -16.37 -1.48 42.22
C ALA A 57 -17.62 -2.03 41.50
N PRO A 58 -17.52 -2.32 40.20
CA PRO A 58 -18.46 -3.18 39.49
C PRO A 58 -18.74 -4.48 40.26
N ALA A 59 -19.93 -5.06 40.04
CA ALA A 59 -20.29 -6.33 40.65
C ALA A 59 -19.26 -7.42 40.30
N ALA A 60 -18.89 -8.24 41.30
CA ALA A 60 -18.02 -9.38 41.10
C ALA A 60 -18.53 -10.28 39.97
N GLN A 61 -17.62 -10.78 39.16
CA GLN A 61 -17.91 -11.64 38.02
C GLN A 61 -17.49 -13.07 38.32
N THR A 62 -18.15 -14.07 37.73
CA THR A 62 -17.84 -15.48 37.97
C THR A 62 -17.35 -16.14 36.69
N ALA A 63 -16.38 -17.04 36.81
CA ALA A 63 -15.96 -17.91 35.72
C ALA A 63 -15.94 -19.37 36.19
N GLU A 64 -16.44 -20.27 35.35
CA GLU A 64 -16.38 -21.71 35.61
C GLU A 64 -14.96 -22.21 35.28
N ALA A 65 -14.36 -22.98 36.19
CA ALA A 65 -13.11 -23.65 35.92
C ALA A 65 -13.32 -24.78 34.89
N ASP A 66 -12.36 -24.96 33.99
CA ASP A 66 -12.41 -26.05 33.01
C ASP A 66 -12.14 -27.43 33.64
N ALA A 67 -12.11 -28.47 32.81
CA ALA A 67 -11.89 -29.84 33.27
C ALA A 67 -10.52 -30.06 33.97
N ASP A 68 -9.54 -29.18 33.74
CA ASP A 68 -8.22 -29.18 34.37
C ASP A 68 -8.15 -28.23 35.59
N GLY A 69 -9.27 -27.60 35.96
CA GLY A 69 -9.37 -26.65 37.07
C GLY A 69 -8.81 -25.27 36.73
N LYS A 70 -8.60 -24.94 35.45
CA LYS A 70 -8.10 -23.64 35.01
C LYS A 70 -9.24 -22.65 34.81
N VAL A 71 -8.96 -21.37 35.06
CA VAL A 71 -9.94 -20.30 34.89
C VAL A 71 -9.31 -19.11 34.17
N THR A 72 -10.08 -18.43 33.33
CA THR A 72 -9.69 -17.17 32.68
C THR A 72 -10.39 -16.01 33.38
N CYS A 73 -9.68 -14.91 33.61
CA CYS A 73 -10.26 -13.70 34.17
C CYS A 73 -11.38 -13.19 33.24
N PRO A 74 -12.58 -12.90 33.76
CA PRO A 74 -13.70 -12.42 32.95
C PRO A 74 -13.64 -10.92 32.65
N PHE A 75 -12.79 -10.16 33.35
CA PHE A 75 -12.54 -8.73 33.08
C PHE A 75 -11.52 -8.55 31.95
N THR A 76 -11.79 -7.60 31.05
CA THR A 76 -10.84 -7.12 30.03
C THR A 76 -9.78 -6.18 30.62
N GLU A 77 -8.66 -5.96 29.94
CA GLU A 77 -7.60 -5.04 30.42
C GLU A 77 -8.11 -3.61 30.64
N ASP A 78 -9.03 -3.13 29.80
CA ASP A 78 -9.65 -1.81 29.95
C ASP A 78 -10.65 -1.73 31.13
N GLU A 79 -11.15 -2.89 31.59
CA GLU A 79 -12.00 -2.98 32.78
C GLU A 79 -11.19 -3.14 34.07
N LEU A 80 -9.89 -3.46 33.97
CA LEU A 80 -8.94 -3.54 35.09
C LEU A 80 -8.31 -2.17 35.39
N VAL A 81 -9.14 -1.12 35.35
CA VAL A 81 -8.74 0.27 35.55
C VAL A 81 -9.35 0.80 36.83
N ARG A 82 -8.51 1.42 37.67
CA ARG A 82 -8.93 2.06 38.92
C ARG A 82 -8.19 3.37 39.11
N ALA A 83 -8.95 4.46 39.25
CA ALA A 83 -8.41 5.78 39.58
C ALA A 83 -7.48 5.74 40.79
N GLY A 84 -6.25 6.22 40.63
CA GLY A 84 -5.18 6.23 41.63
C GLY A 84 -4.41 4.93 41.83
N TYR A 85 -4.71 3.88 41.06
CA TYR A 85 -4.09 2.57 41.22
C TYR A 85 -3.74 1.90 39.89
N THR A 86 -2.72 1.05 39.91
CA THR A 86 -2.42 0.06 38.87
C THR A 86 -2.84 -1.33 39.33
N PHE A 87 -3.28 -2.17 38.40
CA PHE A 87 -3.68 -3.54 38.70
C PHE A 87 -2.45 -4.37 39.07
N ASP A 88 -2.38 -4.79 40.34
CA ASP A 88 -1.28 -5.62 40.81
C ASP A 88 -1.52 -7.07 40.40
N GLY A 89 -2.72 -7.62 40.59
CA GLY A 89 -3.09 -8.98 40.20
C GLY A 89 -4.12 -9.63 41.12
N TRP A 90 -4.30 -10.95 41.02
CA TRP A 90 -5.34 -11.69 41.77
C TRP A 90 -4.78 -12.42 43.00
N TYR A 91 -5.56 -12.44 44.09
CA TYR A 91 -5.20 -13.08 45.36
C TYR A 91 -6.39 -13.83 45.97
N GLU A 92 -6.15 -14.95 46.67
CA GLU A 92 -7.21 -15.69 47.40
C GLU A 92 -7.69 -14.96 48.67
N THR A 93 -7.02 -13.87 49.06
CA THR A 93 -7.33 -13.09 50.27
C THR A 93 -7.62 -11.65 49.90
N ALA A 94 -8.74 -11.10 50.37
CA ALA A 94 -9.19 -9.73 50.07
C ALA A 94 -8.23 -8.61 50.51
N ALA A 95 -7.36 -8.86 51.48
CA ALA A 95 -6.35 -7.90 51.91
C ALA A 95 -5.00 -8.62 52.02
N PRO A 96 -4.34 -8.90 50.87
CA PRO A 96 -3.11 -9.67 50.87
C PRO A 96 -1.99 -8.90 51.57
N SER A 97 -1.25 -9.61 52.40
CA SER A 97 0.00 -9.15 53.01
C SER A 97 1.19 -9.46 52.11
N ALA A 98 2.36 -8.90 52.40
CA ALA A 98 3.59 -9.18 51.64
C ALA A 98 4.03 -10.66 51.66
N SER A 99 3.46 -11.50 52.52
CA SER A 99 3.70 -12.95 52.55
C SER A 99 2.68 -13.77 51.76
N ASP A 100 1.57 -13.17 51.35
CA ASP A 100 0.56 -13.84 50.55
C ASP A 100 1.03 -13.97 49.10
N THR A 101 0.76 -15.12 48.50
CA THR A 101 1.22 -15.41 47.15
C THR A 101 0.17 -15.00 46.15
N LYS A 102 0.61 -14.25 45.16
CA LYS A 102 -0.20 -13.86 44.02
C LYS A 102 -0.65 -15.11 43.25
N VAL A 103 -1.90 -15.13 42.84
CA VAL A 103 -2.45 -16.20 42.01
C VAL A 103 -2.04 -15.94 40.57
N ASP A 104 -1.16 -16.81 40.07
CA ASP A 104 -0.86 -16.89 38.65
C ASP A 104 -1.91 -17.78 37.97
N LEU A 105 -2.84 -17.15 37.26
CA LEU A 105 -3.94 -17.85 36.56
C LEU A 105 -3.44 -18.83 35.49
N GLU A 106 -2.22 -18.65 34.96
CA GLU A 106 -1.64 -19.60 34.01
C GLU A 106 -1.25 -20.91 34.70
N THR A 107 -0.83 -20.86 35.96
CA THR A 107 -0.28 -22.03 36.69
C THR A 107 -1.19 -22.58 37.79
N GLN A 108 -2.08 -21.77 38.38
CA GLN A 108 -3.03 -22.17 39.41
C GLN A 108 -4.12 -23.13 38.87
N THR A 109 -4.53 -24.10 39.68
CA THR A 109 -5.66 -25.00 39.40
C THR A 109 -6.61 -25.03 40.58
N PHE A 110 -7.90 -24.83 40.33
CA PHE A 110 -8.94 -24.83 41.34
C PHE A 110 -9.68 -26.17 41.35
N SER A 111 -9.90 -26.72 42.54
CA SER A 111 -10.60 -28.00 42.75
C SER A 111 -11.88 -27.87 43.56
N ALA A 112 -12.20 -26.65 43.97
CA ALA A 112 -13.41 -26.24 44.67
C ALA A 112 -13.66 -24.75 44.39
N ASP A 113 -14.90 -24.31 44.57
CA ASP A 113 -15.28 -22.91 44.43
C ASP A 113 -14.39 -22.00 45.29
N ASP A 114 -13.98 -20.87 44.73
CA ASP A 114 -13.12 -19.91 45.42
C ASP A 114 -13.42 -18.48 44.99
N THR A 115 -12.89 -17.51 45.73
CA THR A 115 -12.97 -16.08 45.39
C THR A 115 -11.58 -15.48 45.27
N LEU A 116 -11.29 -14.94 44.10
CA LEU A 116 -10.10 -14.16 43.82
C LEU A 116 -10.42 -12.69 43.95
N TYR A 117 -9.59 -11.99 44.69
CA TYR A 117 -9.67 -10.57 44.96
C TYR A 117 -8.56 -9.85 44.23
N ALA A 118 -8.91 -8.80 43.49
CA ALA A 118 -7.92 -7.93 42.86
C ALA A 118 -7.11 -7.18 43.94
N ASN A 119 -5.80 -7.13 43.75
CA ASN A 119 -4.91 -6.24 44.48
C ASN A 119 -4.50 -5.06 43.58
N TRP A 120 -4.25 -3.92 44.22
CA TRP A 120 -4.06 -2.65 43.52
C TRP A 120 -2.85 -1.92 44.11
N ASN A 121 -1.89 -1.56 43.25
CA ASN A 121 -0.72 -0.78 43.63
C ASN A 121 -1.05 0.71 43.52
N GLU A 122 -0.80 1.48 44.58
CA GLU A 122 -1.01 2.93 44.55
C GLU A 122 -0.08 3.61 43.53
N ILE A 123 -0.66 4.44 42.68
CA ILE A 123 0.09 5.31 41.78
C ILE A 123 0.76 6.39 42.61
N LYS A 124 2.07 6.52 42.47
CA LYS A 124 2.82 7.58 43.16
C LYS A 124 2.77 8.85 42.33
N VAL A 125 2.24 9.92 42.92
CA VAL A 125 2.08 11.22 42.27
C VAL A 125 2.83 12.32 43.04
N PRO A 126 3.24 13.43 42.38
CA PRO A 126 3.89 14.55 43.05
C PRO A 126 2.94 15.28 44.01
N ALA A 127 3.52 16.06 44.94
CA ALA A 127 2.73 16.80 45.92
C ALA A 127 1.83 17.85 45.24
N GLY A 128 0.52 17.79 45.52
CA GLY A 128 -0.47 18.69 44.93
C GLY A 128 -1.24 18.12 43.74
N MET A 129 -0.82 16.96 43.22
CA MET A 129 -1.61 16.16 42.29
C MET A 129 -2.50 15.19 43.09
N ASP A 130 -3.79 15.13 42.74
CA ASP A 130 -4.70 14.12 43.30
C ASP A 130 -4.49 12.80 42.55
N SER A 131 -4.12 11.74 43.28
CA SER A 131 -3.95 10.41 42.70
C SER A 131 -5.27 9.86 42.15
N GLU A 132 -6.41 10.21 42.73
CA GLU A 132 -7.73 9.78 42.22
C GLU A 132 -8.05 10.38 40.84
N ASP A 133 -7.31 11.41 40.40
CA ASP A 133 -7.44 11.95 39.05
C ASP A 133 -6.54 11.29 38.02
N VAL A 134 -5.70 10.35 38.45
CA VAL A 134 -4.76 9.63 37.58
C VAL A 134 -5.25 8.22 37.31
N SER A 135 -5.21 7.79 36.05
CA SER A 135 -5.46 6.40 35.67
C SER A 135 -4.52 5.97 34.54
N ILE A 136 -4.34 4.66 34.42
CA ILE A 136 -3.57 4.04 33.35
C ILE A 136 -4.34 2.83 32.82
N GLU A 137 -4.39 2.72 31.49
CA GLU A 137 -5.05 1.66 30.75
C GLU A 137 -4.00 0.88 29.94
N GLY A 138 -4.16 -0.44 29.85
CA GLY A 138 -3.19 -1.32 29.16
C GLY A 138 -1.86 -1.52 29.90
N ALA A 139 -1.78 -1.17 31.19
CA ALA A 139 -0.59 -1.42 31.99
C ALA A 139 -0.42 -2.94 32.24
N PRO A 140 0.81 -3.48 32.15
CA PRO A 140 1.04 -4.89 32.49
C PRO A 140 0.69 -5.20 33.95
N GLU A 141 0.25 -6.42 34.21
CA GLU A 141 -0.06 -6.90 35.55
C GLU A 141 1.16 -6.75 36.49
N GLY A 142 0.95 -6.16 37.67
CA GLY A 142 2.01 -5.94 38.66
C GLY A 142 2.85 -4.69 38.40
N ALA A 143 2.51 -3.87 37.40
CA ALA A 143 3.16 -2.60 37.17
C ALA A 143 2.92 -1.62 38.32
N THR A 144 3.87 -0.73 38.57
CA THR A 144 3.75 0.46 39.41
C THR A 144 4.05 1.70 38.59
N LEU A 145 3.05 2.56 38.42
CA LEU A 145 3.24 3.88 37.81
C LEU A 145 3.76 4.87 38.87
N THR A 146 4.83 5.57 38.53
CA THR A 146 5.37 6.67 39.34
C THR A 146 5.51 7.93 38.50
N ILE A 147 4.94 9.02 39.00
CA ILE A 147 5.02 10.37 38.46
C ILE A 147 5.74 11.24 39.48
N THR A 148 6.78 11.95 39.04
CA THR A 148 7.54 12.85 39.92
C THR A 148 7.87 14.17 39.21
N ASP A 149 7.84 15.26 39.95
CA ASP A 149 8.32 16.59 39.54
C ASP A 149 9.73 16.91 40.11
N GLN A 150 10.32 15.95 40.83
CA GLN A 150 11.65 16.04 41.45
C GLN A 150 12.69 15.26 40.65
N GLY A 151 13.94 15.75 40.65
CA GLY A 151 15.07 15.05 40.02
C GLY A 151 15.12 15.15 38.50
N LEU A 152 14.35 16.07 37.92
CA LEU A 152 14.24 16.31 36.48
C LEU A 152 15.58 16.76 35.88
N THR A 153 15.85 16.27 34.69
CA THR A 153 17.00 16.60 33.86
C THR A 153 16.73 17.79 32.94
N ASN A 154 15.48 17.95 32.49
CA ASN A 154 15.04 19.10 31.72
C ASN A 154 14.55 20.25 32.62
N THR A 155 14.77 21.47 32.15
CA THR A 155 14.26 22.71 32.77
C THR A 155 13.32 23.41 31.82
N GLU A 156 12.48 24.33 32.31
CA GLU A 156 11.62 25.15 31.45
C GLU A 156 12.44 25.86 30.34
N GLU A 157 13.63 26.36 30.66
CA GLU A 157 14.54 26.98 29.69
C GLU A 157 15.02 25.98 28.62
N SER A 158 15.38 24.75 29.02
CA SER A 158 15.85 23.74 28.06
C SER A 158 14.71 23.25 27.17
N VAL A 159 13.49 23.13 27.71
CA VAL A 159 12.29 22.76 26.95
C VAL A 159 11.95 23.87 25.95
N LYS A 160 11.93 25.14 26.36
CA LYS A 160 11.68 26.27 25.45
C LYS A 160 12.72 26.33 24.31
N ALA A 161 13.99 26.13 24.63
CA ALA A 161 15.05 26.05 23.62
C ALA A 161 14.91 24.83 22.68
N GLU A 162 14.31 23.73 23.13
CA GLU A 162 14.00 22.57 22.29
C GLU A 162 12.78 22.84 21.39
N ILE A 163 11.75 23.50 21.91
CA ILE A 163 10.57 23.94 21.14
C ILE A 163 11.00 24.86 19.98
N GLU A 164 11.93 25.79 20.20
CA GLU A 164 12.46 26.67 19.15
C GLU A 164 13.11 25.92 17.97
N LYS A 165 13.55 24.66 18.17
CA LYS A 165 14.13 23.82 17.11
C LYS A 165 13.06 23.05 16.33
N LEU A 166 11.82 23.03 16.81
CA LEU A 166 10.72 22.27 16.23
C LEU A 166 9.87 23.20 15.34
N PRO A 167 9.75 22.91 14.02
CA PRO A 167 9.10 23.83 13.08
C PRO A 167 7.58 23.95 13.24
N ASN A 168 6.94 23.05 13.98
CA ASN A 168 5.47 22.93 14.08
C ASN A 168 4.97 22.97 15.53
N VAL A 169 5.77 23.50 16.46
CA VAL A 169 5.41 23.61 17.87
C VAL A 169 5.74 25.02 18.32
N GLU A 170 4.71 25.78 18.69
CA GLU A 170 4.87 27.11 19.28
C GLU A 170 4.22 27.11 20.66
N ILE A 171 4.91 27.68 21.64
CA ILE A 171 4.44 27.79 23.01
C ILE A 171 3.72 29.13 23.19
N ALA A 172 2.53 29.11 23.80
CA ALA A 172 1.76 30.34 24.00
C ALA A 172 2.58 31.37 24.78
N PRO A 173 2.49 32.67 24.43
CA PRO A 173 3.13 33.74 25.18
C PRO A 173 2.76 33.63 26.66
N GLU A 174 3.76 33.66 27.52
CA GLU A 174 3.62 33.51 28.98
C GLU A 174 3.12 32.13 29.45
N SER A 175 3.00 31.11 28.57
CA SER A 175 2.68 29.75 29.01
C SER A 175 3.80 29.21 29.90
N PRO A 176 3.46 28.67 31.08
CA PRO A 176 4.40 27.88 31.85
C PRO A 176 4.67 26.55 31.15
N VAL A 177 5.80 25.92 31.50
CA VAL A 177 6.12 24.55 31.13
C VAL A 177 6.10 23.70 32.40
N VAL A 178 5.23 22.71 32.44
CA VAL A 178 5.11 21.77 33.57
C VAL A 178 5.77 20.46 33.16
N ILE A 179 6.74 19.98 33.94
CA ILE A 179 7.54 18.80 33.60
C ILE A 179 7.29 17.71 34.65
N TYR A 180 7.00 16.49 34.18
CA TYR A 180 6.92 15.29 35.01
C TYR A 180 7.83 14.20 34.45
N ASP A 181 8.58 13.52 35.30
CA ASP A 181 9.17 12.22 34.99
C ASP A 181 8.13 11.14 35.29
N ILE A 182 7.66 10.48 34.24
CA ILE A 182 6.65 9.43 34.31
C ILE A 182 7.36 8.12 34.02
N SER A 183 7.30 7.21 34.97
CA SER A 183 8.03 5.94 34.92
C SER A 183 7.12 4.76 35.26
N LEU A 184 7.35 3.66 34.56
CA LEU A 184 6.77 2.35 34.84
C LEU A 184 7.91 1.41 35.19
N ASP A 185 7.76 0.65 36.28
CA ASP A 185 8.79 -0.27 36.78
C ASP A 185 8.90 -1.58 35.99
N VAL A 186 7.93 -1.85 35.13
CA VAL A 186 7.91 -2.93 34.15
C VAL A 186 8.09 -2.39 32.74
N THR A 187 8.65 -3.21 31.84
CA THR A 187 8.92 -2.81 30.45
C THR A 187 7.87 -3.36 29.50
N GLY A 188 7.27 -2.49 28.67
CA GLY A 188 6.44 -2.88 27.53
C GLY A 188 5.02 -2.30 27.53
N GLY A 189 4.42 -2.24 26.33
CA GLY A 189 3.02 -1.91 26.09
C GLY A 189 2.78 -0.47 25.64
N ASN A 190 1.79 -0.28 24.74
CA ASN A 190 1.17 1.03 24.52
C ASN A 190 0.21 1.26 25.69
N VAL A 191 0.53 2.19 26.58
CA VAL A 191 -0.35 2.54 27.70
C VAL A 191 -1.03 3.87 27.43
N THR A 192 -2.30 3.98 27.82
CA THR A 192 -2.99 5.28 27.85
C THR A 192 -2.93 5.82 29.26
N ILE A 193 -2.38 7.01 29.42
CA ILE A 193 -2.23 7.69 30.71
C ILE A 193 -3.23 8.85 30.75
N THR A 194 -3.99 8.91 31.84
CA THR A 194 -4.87 10.04 32.15
C THR A 194 -4.31 10.79 33.36
N LEU A 195 -4.10 12.10 33.22
CA LEU A 195 -3.60 12.99 34.27
C LEU A 195 -4.54 14.19 34.45
N PRO A 196 -4.65 14.78 35.65
CA PRO A 196 -5.29 16.08 35.79
C PRO A 196 -4.51 17.15 35.00
N VAL A 197 -5.22 18.13 34.46
CA VAL A 197 -4.56 19.31 33.86
C VAL A 197 -3.86 20.09 34.98
N PRO A 198 -2.54 20.34 34.90
CA PRO A 198 -1.82 21.14 35.88
C PRO A 198 -2.47 22.51 36.05
N GLN A 199 -2.52 23.03 37.28
CA GLN A 199 -3.22 24.29 37.59
C GLN A 199 -2.62 25.48 36.83
N GLU A 200 -1.35 25.40 36.46
CA GLU A 200 -0.61 26.39 35.70
C GLU A 200 -1.02 26.43 34.23
N LEU A 201 -1.64 25.38 33.70
CA LEU A 201 -2.06 25.26 32.31
C LEU A 201 -3.56 25.54 32.15
N ASP A 202 -3.90 26.19 31.05
CA ASP A 202 -5.29 26.50 30.70
C ASP A 202 -5.91 25.33 29.92
N ALA A 203 -6.80 24.57 30.56
CA ALA A 203 -7.51 23.44 29.95
C ALA A 203 -8.41 23.83 28.76
N SER A 204 -8.71 25.12 28.58
CA SER A 204 -9.50 25.61 27.44
C SER A 204 -8.69 25.84 26.17
N LYS A 205 -7.36 25.79 26.26
CA LYS A 205 -6.43 25.93 25.14
C LYS A 205 -5.87 24.57 24.73
N THR A 206 -5.34 24.48 23.52
CA THR A 206 -4.57 23.31 23.10
C THR A 206 -3.37 23.10 24.03
N ILE A 207 -3.29 21.89 24.62
CA ILE A 207 -2.14 21.45 25.42
C ILE A 207 -1.35 20.45 24.58
N MET A 208 -0.03 20.63 24.54
CA MET A 208 0.91 19.72 23.89
C MET A 208 1.91 19.17 24.90
N ALA A 209 2.52 18.03 24.58
CA ALA A 209 3.59 17.46 25.38
C ALA A 209 4.83 17.20 24.53
N LEU A 210 6.01 17.52 25.06
CA LEU A 210 7.29 16.99 24.58
C LEU A 210 7.72 15.84 25.46
N HIS A 211 8.00 14.69 24.85
CA HIS A 211 8.52 13.51 25.51
C HIS A 211 10.02 13.36 25.24
N PHE A 212 10.83 13.34 26.29
CA PHE A 212 12.29 13.26 26.22
C PHE A 212 12.78 11.83 26.39
N ALA A 213 12.42 10.94 25.45
CA ALA A 213 12.98 9.60 25.41
C ALA A 213 14.50 9.65 25.13
N LYS A 214 15.27 8.73 25.73
CA LYS A 214 16.76 8.78 25.83
C LYS A 214 17.55 9.01 24.53
N ASP A 215 16.94 8.85 23.35
CA ASP A 215 17.59 9.01 22.05
C ASP A 215 16.96 10.08 21.13
N ARG A 216 15.75 10.59 21.43
CA ARG A 216 15.01 11.60 20.63
C ARG A 216 13.94 12.32 21.46
N THR A 217 13.73 13.62 21.19
CA THR A 217 12.56 14.38 21.66
C THR A 217 11.37 14.11 20.73
N GLU A 218 10.23 13.70 21.28
CA GLU A 218 9.01 13.41 20.53
C GLU A 218 7.89 14.38 20.90
N VAL A 219 7.10 14.79 19.91
CA VAL A 219 5.93 15.65 20.12
C VAL A 219 4.71 14.76 20.26
N LEU A 220 4.03 14.85 21.40
CA LEU A 220 2.82 14.10 21.69
C LEU A 220 1.59 15.00 21.64
N THR A 221 0.52 14.47 21.04
CA THR A 221 -0.80 15.09 21.08
C THR A 221 -1.47 14.71 22.40
N VAL A 222 -1.86 15.71 23.19
CA VAL A 222 -2.60 15.52 24.44
C VAL A 222 -4.06 15.81 24.18
N LYS A 223 -4.93 14.85 24.47
CA LYS A 223 -6.39 15.03 24.40
C LYS A 223 -6.90 15.52 25.74
N ILE A 224 -7.92 16.37 25.73
CA ILE A 224 -8.68 16.69 26.93
C ILE A 224 -9.97 15.88 26.91
N VAL A 225 -10.08 14.89 27.80
CA VAL A 225 -11.26 14.02 27.96
C VAL A 225 -11.75 14.21 29.38
N ASP A 226 -13.03 14.58 29.54
CA ASP A 226 -13.65 14.88 30.83
C ASP A 226 -12.85 15.87 31.71
N GLY A 227 -12.17 16.83 31.08
CA GLY A 227 -11.36 17.85 31.74
C GLY A 227 -9.97 17.37 32.19
N LYS A 228 -9.55 16.16 31.81
CA LYS A 228 -8.25 15.57 32.11
C LYS A 228 -7.41 15.40 30.85
N MET A 229 -6.09 15.48 31.00
CA MET A 229 -5.14 15.17 29.94
C MET A 229 -5.10 13.67 29.71
N GLN A 230 -5.22 13.25 28.46
CA GLN A 230 -5.09 11.85 28.06
C GLN A 230 -4.12 11.73 26.88
N PHE A 231 -3.15 10.82 26.99
CA PHE A 231 -2.17 10.56 25.96
C PHE A 231 -1.66 9.11 26.02
N THR A 232 -1.25 8.56 24.89
CA THR A 232 -0.79 7.17 24.77
C THR A 232 0.71 7.14 24.49
N VAL A 233 1.44 6.28 25.20
CA VAL A 233 2.91 6.15 25.11
C VAL A 233 3.34 4.70 25.12
N ASP A 234 4.45 4.41 24.45
CA ASP A 234 5.11 3.10 24.44
C ASP A 234 6.44 3.08 25.20
N SER A 235 6.82 4.25 25.74
CA SER A 235 8.08 4.52 26.42
C SER A 235 7.89 5.61 27.47
N PHE A 236 8.73 5.57 28.51
CA PHE A 236 8.57 6.35 29.74
C PHE A 236 9.84 7.14 30.03
N SER A 237 9.69 8.45 30.24
CA SER A 237 10.75 9.37 30.65
C SER A 237 10.14 10.70 31.10
N GLU A 238 10.83 11.82 30.85
CA GLU A 238 10.33 13.15 31.15
C GLU A 238 9.37 13.65 30.07
N PHE A 239 8.24 14.20 30.51
CA PHE A 239 7.21 14.82 29.70
C PHE A 239 7.08 16.28 30.10
N ALA A 240 7.17 17.19 29.14
CA ALA A 240 6.96 18.62 29.35
C ALA A 240 5.66 19.07 28.68
N PHE A 241 4.71 19.54 29.49
CA PHE A 241 3.39 20.01 29.08
C PHE A 241 3.34 21.54 29.04
N PHE A 242 2.70 22.09 28.02
CA PHE A 242 2.53 23.53 27.86
C PHE A 242 1.28 23.84 27.02
N ASN A 243 0.73 25.05 27.18
CA ASN A 243 -0.27 25.56 26.26
C ASN A 243 0.41 25.97 24.95
N ALA A 244 -0.04 25.42 23.83
CA ALA A 244 0.45 25.83 22.52
C ALA A 244 -0.04 27.25 22.19
N ASP A 245 0.78 28.03 21.48
CA ASP A 245 0.31 29.32 20.95
C ASP A 245 -0.66 29.02 19.82
N GLU A 246 -1.95 29.15 20.12
CA GLU A 246 -2.95 29.35 19.09
C GLU A 246 -2.84 30.81 18.62
N ALA A 247 -1.68 31.19 18.09
CA ALA A 247 -1.61 32.35 17.22
C ALA A 247 -2.57 32.03 16.07
N ALA A 248 -3.75 32.66 16.09
CA ALA A 248 -4.58 32.78 14.94
C ALA A 248 -3.68 33.33 13.85
N ALA A 249 -3.23 32.47 12.93
CA ALA A 249 -2.57 32.91 11.72
C ALA A 249 -3.56 33.86 11.06
N ALA A 250 -3.30 35.17 11.18
CA ALA A 250 -4.18 36.23 10.69
C ALA A 250 -4.43 36.08 9.18
N ASP A 251 -3.52 35.37 8.51
CA ASP A 251 -3.68 34.80 7.19
C ASP A 251 -3.65 33.26 7.33
N SER A 252 -4.77 32.63 7.70
CA SER A 252 -4.96 31.17 7.61
C SER A 252 -6.36 30.84 7.16
N TYR A 253 -6.51 29.65 6.59
CA TYR A 253 -7.76 29.15 6.05
C TYR A 253 -8.20 27.92 6.83
N LYS A 254 -9.49 27.85 7.17
CA LYS A 254 -10.10 26.63 7.70
C LYS A 254 -10.50 25.73 6.55
N VAL A 255 -9.90 24.55 6.51
CA VAL A 255 -10.20 23.52 5.51
C VAL A 255 -10.83 22.34 6.22
N LYS A 256 -12.06 21.99 5.83
CA LYS A 256 -12.72 20.77 6.30
C LYS A 256 -12.85 19.79 5.14
N ILE A 257 -12.54 18.52 5.35
CA ILE A 257 -12.75 17.46 4.37
C ILE A 257 -13.82 16.54 4.95
N GLU A 258 -14.98 16.49 4.31
CA GLU A 258 -16.06 15.62 4.76
C GLU A 258 -15.75 14.16 4.48
N GLU A 259 -16.19 13.29 5.38
CA GLU A 259 -16.23 11.86 5.11
C GLU A 259 -17.12 11.57 3.90
N SER A 260 -16.74 10.54 3.15
CA SER A 260 -17.47 10.16 1.95
C SER A 260 -17.63 8.64 1.89
N GLU A 261 -18.79 8.19 1.45
CA GLU A 261 -19.06 6.77 1.30
C GLU A 261 -18.29 6.25 0.08
N HIS A 262 -17.54 5.15 0.25
CA HIS A 262 -16.83 4.46 -0.83
C HIS A 262 -15.64 5.17 -1.48
N GLY A 263 -15.04 6.13 -0.79
CA GLY A 263 -13.77 6.74 -1.15
C GLY A 263 -13.37 7.81 -0.15
N VAL A 264 -12.22 8.44 -0.38
CA VAL A 264 -11.73 9.56 0.43
C VAL A 264 -11.10 10.61 -0.47
N LEU A 265 -11.15 11.86 -0.05
CA LEU A 265 -10.32 12.92 -0.61
C LEU A 265 -8.99 12.95 0.14
N ASP A 266 -7.90 12.87 -0.61
CA ASP A 266 -6.53 12.97 -0.12
C ASP A 266 -6.01 14.36 -0.51
N VAL A 267 -5.97 15.27 0.47
CA VAL A 267 -5.76 16.70 0.21
C VAL A 267 -4.51 17.17 0.92
N GLN A 268 -3.64 17.85 0.19
CA GLN A 268 -2.37 18.36 0.70
C GLN A 268 -2.31 19.88 0.53
N ALA A 269 -1.85 20.61 1.54
CA ALA A 269 -1.44 22.00 1.38
C ALA A 269 -0.10 22.04 0.64
N VAL A 270 0.02 22.83 -0.41
CA VAL A 270 1.21 22.88 -1.27
C VAL A 270 1.64 24.33 -1.45
N LYS A 271 2.95 24.57 -1.37
CA LYS A 271 3.58 25.84 -1.72
C LYS A 271 4.69 25.61 -2.74
N ASP A 272 4.67 26.35 -3.83
CA ASP A 272 5.67 26.28 -4.90
C ASP A 272 5.98 24.83 -5.38
N ASN A 273 4.94 24.01 -5.55
CA ASN A 273 4.99 22.56 -5.85
C ASN A 273 5.61 21.66 -4.76
N VAL A 274 5.92 22.21 -3.59
CA VAL A 274 6.39 21.46 -2.43
C VAL A 274 5.19 21.19 -1.52
N GLY A 275 4.77 19.93 -1.47
CA GLY A 275 3.63 19.50 -0.68
C GLY A 275 3.95 19.31 0.81
N GLY A 276 3.09 19.83 1.67
CA GLY A 276 3.11 19.69 3.13
C GLY A 276 2.47 18.39 3.62
N LYS A 277 1.93 18.35 4.84
CA LYS A 277 1.24 17.16 5.36
C LYS A 277 -0.16 17.03 4.72
N TYR A 278 -0.63 15.80 4.53
CA TYR A 278 -2.03 15.56 4.16
C TYR A 278 -2.96 16.00 5.30
N LEU A 279 -4.05 16.64 4.92
CA LEU A 279 -5.07 17.13 5.84
C LEU A 279 -5.99 15.98 6.27
N PRO A 280 -6.38 15.90 7.56
CA PRO A 280 -7.26 14.86 8.07
C PRO A 280 -8.69 14.96 7.51
N VAL A 281 -9.31 13.80 7.29
CA VAL A 281 -10.72 13.67 6.87
C VAL A 281 -11.62 13.63 8.12
N GLY A 282 -12.76 14.30 8.06
CA GLY A 282 -13.75 14.38 9.14
C GLY A 282 -13.55 15.56 10.10
N GLU A 283 -12.38 16.19 10.08
CA GLU A 283 -12.00 17.27 10.99
C GLU A 283 -11.78 18.60 10.24
N THR A 284 -11.94 19.73 10.94
CA THR A 284 -11.57 21.05 10.42
C THR A 284 -10.13 21.34 10.77
N THR A 285 -9.30 21.56 9.75
CA THR A 285 -7.87 21.87 9.90
C THR A 285 -7.63 23.34 9.61
N THR A 286 -6.81 23.98 10.45
CA THR A 286 -6.30 25.32 10.19
C THR A 286 -5.05 25.21 9.32
N VAL A 287 -5.09 25.78 8.12
CA VAL A 287 -3.97 25.80 7.17
C VAL A 287 -3.39 27.21 7.12
N PRO A 288 -2.12 27.43 7.51
CA PRO A 288 -1.46 28.73 7.39
C PRO A 288 -1.48 29.21 5.93
N ALA A 289 -1.86 30.46 5.67
CA ALA A 289 -1.92 30.97 4.29
C ALA A 289 -0.53 30.97 3.65
N GLU A 290 0.54 31.13 4.43
CA GLU A 290 1.90 31.04 3.92
C GLU A 290 2.27 29.67 3.34
N ASP A 291 1.58 28.59 3.72
CA ASP A 291 1.80 27.23 3.20
C ASP A 291 1.05 26.96 1.89
N VAL A 292 0.19 27.90 1.48
CA VAL A 292 -0.68 27.76 0.31
C VAL A 292 -0.69 29.02 -0.58
N THR A 293 0.06 30.06 -0.20
CA THR A 293 0.21 31.31 -0.97
C THR A 293 1.67 31.52 -1.40
N GLY A 294 1.89 31.87 -2.67
CA GLY A 294 3.21 31.97 -3.28
C GLY A 294 3.21 32.72 -4.62
N SER A 295 4.39 33.01 -5.17
CA SER A 295 4.51 33.80 -6.41
C SER A 295 4.28 32.94 -7.65
N SER A 296 3.11 33.10 -8.29
CA SER A 296 2.82 32.47 -9.58
C SER A 296 3.69 33.09 -10.69
N VAL A 297 4.84 32.49 -11.01
CA VAL A 297 5.61 32.89 -12.21
C VAL A 297 5.26 31.95 -13.36
N THR A 298 4.38 32.40 -14.26
CA THR A 298 4.12 31.71 -15.52
C THR A 298 5.10 32.19 -16.59
N ARG A 299 6.10 31.35 -16.93
CA ARG A 299 6.71 31.37 -18.26
C ARG A 299 7.35 30.02 -18.61
N GLY A 300 6.66 29.26 -19.47
CA GLY A 300 7.22 28.10 -20.18
C GLY A 300 7.21 26.77 -19.42
N GLY A 301 6.06 26.10 -19.35
CA GLY A 301 6.00 24.63 -19.23
C GLY A 301 6.20 23.98 -17.86
N GLY A 302 6.32 24.74 -16.77
CA GLY A 302 6.36 24.20 -15.40
C GLY A 302 6.19 25.32 -14.37
N GLY A 303 4.95 25.69 -14.08
CA GLY A 303 4.65 26.74 -13.10
C GLY A 303 4.79 26.22 -11.66
N LEU A 304 5.20 27.09 -10.74
CA LEU A 304 5.13 26.86 -9.29
C LEU A 304 3.68 27.02 -8.83
N PHE A 305 3.10 26.00 -8.20
CA PHE A 305 1.73 26.02 -7.67
C PHE A 305 1.74 26.14 -6.14
N SER A 306 0.89 27.04 -5.63
CA SER A 306 0.55 27.14 -4.20
C SER A 306 -0.98 27.09 -4.01
N GLY A 307 -1.47 26.29 -3.06
CA GLY A 307 -2.89 26.02 -2.80
C GLY A 307 -3.13 24.60 -2.25
N LEU A 308 -4.26 23.96 -2.58
CA LEU A 308 -4.54 22.56 -2.22
C LEU A 308 -4.33 21.61 -3.41
N ASP A 309 -3.56 20.54 -3.24
CA ASP A 309 -3.52 19.41 -4.18
C ASP A 309 -4.58 18.39 -3.72
N ILE A 310 -5.64 18.24 -4.51
CA ILE A 310 -6.77 17.37 -4.20
C ILE A 310 -6.66 16.09 -5.01
N ARG A 311 -6.58 14.95 -4.34
CA ARG A 311 -6.66 13.63 -4.95
C ARG A 311 -7.89 12.90 -4.43
N ALA A 312 -8.43 12.00 -5.24
CA ALA A 312 -9.54 11.17 -4.83
C ALA A 312 -9.11 9.71 -4.86
N VAL A 313 -9.20 9.05 -3.71
CA VAL A 313 -8.90 7.63 -3.55
C VAL A 313 -10.22 6.89 -3.38
N ALA A 314 -10.70 6.28 -4.46
CA ALA A 314 -11.95 5.53 -4.43
C ALA A 314 -11.73 4.11 -3.87
N ALA A 315 -12.71 3.61 -3.11
CA ALA A 315 -12.75 2.22 -2.69
C ALA A 315 -12.83 1.27 -3.89
N SER A 316 -12.40 0.02 -3.70
CA SER A 316 -12.39 -0.97 -4.78
C SER A 316 -13.78 -1.14 -5.39
N GLY A 317 -13.87 -0.92 -6.71
CA GLY A 317 -15.15 -0.96 -7.41
C GLY A 317 -15.98 0.32 -7.30
N TYR A 318 -15.38 1.47 -6.98
CA TYR A 318 -15.96 2.81 -7.03
C TYR A 318 -15.03 3.78 -7.77
N VAL A 319 -15.56 4.92 -8.23
CA VAL A 319 -14.81 6.05 -8.79
C VAL A 319 -15.39 7.35 -8.25
N VAL A 320 -14.58 8.40 -8.14
CA VAL A 320 -15.07 9.72 -7.77
C VAL A 320 -16.06 10.20 -8.84
N ASP A 321 -17.21 10.69 -8.42
CA ASP A 321 -18.26 11.22 -9.28
C ASP A 321 -18.17 12.75 -9.33
N THR A 322 -18.38 13.38 -8.16
CA THR A 322 -18.32 14.83 -8.01
C THR A 322 -17.52 15.17 -6.76
N ILE A 323 -16.64 16.17 -6.86
CA ILE A 323 -16.01 16.84 -5.71
C ILE A 323 -16.60 18.24 -5.62
N THR A 324 -17.08 18.62 -4.44
CA THR A 324 -17.70 19.93 -4.19
C THR A 324 -16.89 20.69 -3.17
N ALA A 325 -16.45 21.89 -3.54
CA ALA A 325 -15.89 22.87 -2.63
C ALA A 325 -16.98 23.86 -2.22
N THR A 326 -17.23 23.98 -0.91
CA THR A 326 -18.22 24.88 -0.33
C THR A 326 -17.49 26.00 0.42
N ALA A 327 -17.62 27.23 -0.06
CA ALA A 327 -17.04 28.39 0.62
C ALA A 327 -17.80 28.71 1.92
N ALA A 328 -17.18 29.50 2.81
CA ALA A 328 -17.79 29.91 4.09
C ALA A 328 -19.16 30.61 3.96
N ASP A 329 -19.46 31.24 2.81
CA ASP A 329 -20.76 31.87 2.53
C ASP A 329 -21.82 30.90 2.00
N GLY A 330 -21.48 29.60 1.87
CA GLY A 330 -22.35 28.54 1.37
C GLY A 330 -22.33 28.37 -0.15
N THR A 331 -21.48 29.10 -0.89
CA THR A 331 -21.34 28.94 -2.33
C THR A 331 -20.67 27.61 -2.67
N GLU A 332 -21.34 26.77 -3.46
CA GLU A 332 -20.82 25.47 -3.90
C GLU A 332 -20.21 25.56 -5.30
N THR A 333 -19.02 24.99 -5.48
CA THR A 333 -18.34 24.88 -6.77
C THR A 333 -17.89 23.45 -7.00
N THR A 334 -18.16 22.89 -8.18
CA THR A 334 -17.62 21.59 -8.57
C THR A 334 -16.13 21.74 -8.91
N VAL A 335 -15.30 20.95 -8.25
CA VAL A 335 -13.84 20.94 -8.43
C VAL A 335 -13.36 19.58 -8.94
N GLN A 336 -12.19 19.55 -9.57
CA GLN A 336 -11.58 18.32 -10.07
C GLN A 336 -10.36 17.95 -9.21
N THR A 337 -9.88 16.71 -9.34
CA THR A 337 -8.60 16.33 -8.74
C THR A 337 -7.46 17.13 -9.37
N GLY A 338 -6.51 17.56 -8.55
CA GLY A 338 -5.40 18.43 -8.91
C GLY A 338 -5.44 19.73 -8.12
N TYR A 339 -5.03 20.83 -8.75
CA TYR A 339 -4.91 22.13 -8.11
C TYR A 339 -6.27 22.75 -7.75
N TYR A 340 -6.40 23.16 -6.50
CA TYR A 340 -7.40 24.09 -6.03
C TYR A 340 -6.77 25.33 -5.38
N GLU A 341 -7.11 26.52 -5.88
CA GLU A 341 -6.66 27.79 -5.31
C GLU A 341 -7.43 28.11 -4.03
N LEU A 342 -6.71 28.19 -2.90
CA LEU A 342 -7.33 28.46 -1.61
C LEU A 342 -7.39 29.98 -1.37
N THR A 343 -8.60 30.54 -1.47
CA THR A 343 -8.87 31.98 -1.35
C THR A 343 -9.66 32.36 -0.09
N GLY A 344 -10.06 31.36 0.71
CA GLY A 344 -10.88 31.50 1.92
C GLY A 344 -11.16 30.14 2.55
N ASP A 345 -11.87 30.13 3.67
CA ASP A 345 -12.33 28.90 4.33
C ASP A 345 -13.18 28.04 3.37
N VAL A 346 -12.92 26.73 3.37
CA VAL A 346 -13.55 25.80 2.44
C VAL A 346 -13.89 24.47 3.10
N THR A 347 -15.04 23.91 2.75
CA THR A 347 -15.40 22.52 3.03
C THR A 347 -15.40 21.72 1.73
N LEU A 348 -14.58 20.68 1.65
CA LEU A 348 -14.48 19.76 0.53
C LEU A 348 -15.32 18.52 0.84
N SER A 349 -16.17 18.12 -0.09
CA SER A 349 -16.89 16.85 -0.04
C SER A 349 -16.77 16.12 -1.37
N ALA A 350 -16.88 14.80 -1.34
CA ALA A 350 -16.87 13.99 -2.54
C ALA A 350 -17.99 12.95 -2.51
N THR A 351 -18.51 12.66 -3.69
CA THR A 351 -19.41 11.53 -3.92
C THR A 351 -18.67 10.50 -4.75
N PHE A 352 -18.85 9.23 -4.40
CA PHE A 352 -18.28 8.11 -5.14
C PHE A 352 -19.40 7.24 -5.67
N VAL A 353 -19.36 7.00 -6.97
CA VAL A 353 -20.31 6.09 -7.62
C VAL A 353 -19.65 4.74 -7.79
N LYS A 354 -20.42 3.68 -7.58
CA LYS A 354 -19.97 2.32 -7.83
C LYS A 354 -19.45 2.28 -9.26
N ARG A 355 -18.22 1.79 -9.42
CA ARG A 355 -17.69 1.23 -10.65
C ARG A 355 -18.63 0.07 -10.98
N GLY A 356 -19.77 0.40 -11.60
CA GLY A 356 -20.30 -0.45 -12.65
C GLY A 356 -19.08 -0.83 -13.46
N THR A 357 -18.92 -2.13 -13.75
CA THR A 357 -17.89 -2.68 -14.64
C THR A 357 -17.27 -1.55 -15.42
N SER A 358 -16.00 -1.21 -15.18
CA SER A 358 -15.33 -0.23 -16.03
C SER A 358 -15.18 -0.87 -17.41
N GLY A 359 -16.28 -1.08 -18.12
CA GLY A 359 -16.35 -0.58 -19.45
C GLY A 359 -16.15 0.90 -19.34
N THR A 360 -14.99 1.33 -19.78
CA THR A 360 -14.97 2.25 -20.90
C THR A 360 -16.40 2.46 -21.46
N ARG A 361 -16.94 3.65 -21.21
CA ARG A 361 -18.28 4.03 -21.68
C ARG A 361 -18.35 3.78 -23.19
N ALA A 362 -19.53 3.46 -23.73
CA ALA A 362 -19.71 3.39 -25.17
C ALA A 362 -19.09 4.64 -25.82
N GLN A 363 -18.19 4.41 -26.77
CA GLN A 363 -17.41 5.44 -27.43
C GLN A 363 -18.04 5.72 -28.79
N TYR A 364 -18.24 6.99 -29.07
CA TYR A 364 -18.63 7.48 -30.38
C TYR A 364 -17.46 8.26 -30.95
N SER A 365 -16.93 7.84 -32.10
CA SER A 365 -15.79 8.50 -32.75
C SER A 365 -16.10 8.82 -34.20
N VAL A 366 -15.53 9.91 -34.69
CA VAL A 366 -15.41 10.17 -36.13
C VAL A 366 -14.00 9.87 -36.56
N GLU A 367 -13.86 9.13 -37.64
CA GLU A 367 -12.58 8.76 -38.23
C GLU A 367 -12.52 9.24 -39.68
N ALA A 368 -11.32 9.62 -40.13
CA ALA A 368 -11.04 9.92 -41.53
C ALA A 368 -10.23 8.77 -42.14
N ASN A 369 -10.72 8.23 -43.25
CA ASN A 369 -10.13 7.08 -43.96
C ASN A 369 -9.80 7.49 -45.40
N PRO A 370 -8.65 7.13 -45.98
CA PRO A 370 -7.64 6.18 -45.48
C PRO A 370 -6.72 6.75 -44.40
N SER A 371 -6.24 5.82 -43.55
CA SER A 371 -5.24 6.03 -42.49
C SER A 371 -3.82 6.34 -43.03
N ASP A 372 -3.67 6.53 -44.35
CA ASP A 372 -2.41 6.86 -44.97
C ASP A 372 -2.23 8.38 -44.96
N TYR A 373 -1.33 8.85 -44.10
CA TYR A 373 -0.94 10.26 -44.01
C TYR A 373 -0.48 10.79 -45.38
N PRO A 374 -0.90 12.01 -45.81
CA PRO A 374 -0.40 12.63 -47.02
C PRO A 374 1.13 12.80 -46.98
N THR A 375 1.85 12.24 -47.96
CA THR A 375 3.34 12.17 -47.99
C THR A 375 3.99 12.65 -49.29
N LYS A 376 3.33 13.52 -50.06
CA LYS A 376 3.83 14.08 -51.32
C LYS A 376 4.96 15.11 -51.08
N SER A 377 5.93 15.13 -51.99
CA SER A 377 6.90 16.22 -52.10
C SER A 377 6.25 17.43 -52.81
N GLY A 378 6.03 18.51 -52.07
CA GLY A 378 5.40 19.76 -52.56
C GLY A 378 3.91 19.89 -52.22
N ASP A 379 3.35 21.07 -52.48
CA ASP A 379 2.05 21.49 -51.97
C ASP A 379 0.87 20.67 -52.54
N TYR A 380 -0.20 20.58 -51.75
CA TYR A 380 -1.46 19.95 -52.09
C TYR A 380 -2.44 21.00 -52.60
N ALA A 381 -2.89 20.86 -53.84
CA ALA A 381 -3.91 21.73 -54.40
C ALA A 381 -5.25 21.56 -53.66
N PRO A 382 -6.15 22.56 -53.69
CA PRO A 382 -7.52 22.41 -53.19
C PRO A 382 -8.21 21.18 -53.78
N GLY A 383 -8.75 20.32 -52.92
CA GLY A 383 -9.42 19.09 -53.31
C GLY A 383 -8.52 17.86 -53.49
N GLU A 384 -7.20 18.00 -53.38
CA GLU A 384 -6.24 16.90 -53.55
C GLU A 384 -6.21 15.97 -52.32
N ILE A 385 -6.40 16.53 -51.11
CA ILE A 385 -6.60 15.76 -49.88
C ILE A 385 -8.09 15.53 -49.71
N SER A 386 -8.49 14.26 -49.69
CA SER A 386 -9.88 13.83 -49.54
C SER A 386 -9.96 12.54 -48.73
N SER A 387 -10.47 12.62 -47.52
CA SER A 387 -10.66 11.47 -46.63
C SER A 387 -12.15 11.23 -46.38
N ALA A 388 -12.61 9.99 -46.56
CA ALA A 388 -13.97 9.59 -46.19
C ALA A 388 -14.16 9.69 -44.68
N LEU A 389 -15.30 10.24 -44.25
CA LEU A 389 -15.64 10.33 -42.84
C LEU A 389 -16.53 9.16 -42.43
N GLU A 390 -16.18 8.53 -41.32
CA GLU A 390 -16.91 7.41 -40.76
C GLU A 390 -17.28 7.71 -39.32
N PHE A 391 -18.51 7.38 -38.92
CA PHE A 391 -18.96 7.49 -37.53
C PHE A 391 -19.03 6.10 -36.92
N TRP A 392 -18.32 5.90 -35.82
CA TRP A 392 -18.12 4.60 -35.20
C TRP A 392 -18.69 4.56 -33.79
N TYR A 393 -19.25 3.41 -33.45
CA TYR A 393 -19.64 3.03 -32.11
C TYR A 393 -18.76 1.87 -31.64
N TYR A 394 -18.19 2.02 -30.45
CA TYR A 394 -17.47 0.95 -29.78
C TYR A 394 -17.98 0.80 -28.35
N ASP A 395 -18.53 -0.38 -28.04
CA ASP A 395 -18.79 -0.81 -26.68
C ASP A 395 -17.69 -1.77 -26.23
N PRO A 396 -16.78 -1.32 -25.38
CA PRO A 396 -15.65 -2.11 -24.91
C PRO A 396 -16.03 -3.16 -23.85
N ASN A 397 -17.25 -3.11 -23.30
CA ASN A 397 -17.76 -4.20 -22.44
C ASN A 397 -18.11 -5.42 -23.28
N THR A 398 -18.79 -5.20 -24.40
CA THR A 398 -19.27 -6.26 -25.29
C THR A 398 -18.28 -6.54 -26.43
N ARG A 399 -17.29 -5.66 -26.62
CA ARG A 399 -16.46 -5.54 -27.83
C ARG A 399 -17.30 -5.40 -29.10
N GLU A 400 -18.50 -4.85 -28.97
CA GLU A 400 -19.33 -4.53 -30.12
C GLU A 400 -18.75 -3.29 -30.80
N GLU A 401 -18.37 -3.45 -32.05
CA GLU A 401 -17.89 -2.38 -32.90
C GLU A 401 -18.78 -2.33 -34.14
N ARG A 402 -19.34 -1.16 -34.42
CA ARG A 402 -20.16 -0.96 -35.62
C ARG A 402 -20.07 0.45 -36.16
N GLN A 403 -20.07 0.54 -37.48
CA GLN A 403 -20.18 1.79 -38.20
C GLN A 403 -21.63 2.27 -38.19
N LEU A 404 -21.85 3.54 -37.84
CA LEU A 404 -23.16 4.18 -37.74
C LEU A 404 -23.48 4.94 -39.04
N THR A 405 -23.84 4.20 -40.09
CA THR A 405 -24.19 4.76 -41.41
C THR A 405 -25.68 4.62 -41.73
N PRO A 406 -26.31 5.60 -42.41
CA PRO A 406 -25.73 6.87 -42.87
C PRO A 406 -25.73 7.93 -41.75
N ALA A 407 -24.56 8.53 -41.50
CA ALA A 407 -24.41 9.73 -40.68
C ALA A 407 -24.15 10.94 -41.59
N THR A 408 -24.55 12.13 -41.14
CA THR A 408 -24.26 13.40 -41.80
C THR A 408 -23.23 14.18 -41.00
N PHE A 409 -22.23 14.74 -41.70
CA PHE A 409 -21.12 15.48 -41.10
C PHE A 409 -21.16 16.94 -41.55
N GLU A 410 -20.96 17.85 -40.60
CA GLU A 410 -20.82 19.29 -40.84
C GLU A 410 -19.60 19.79 -40.07
N LEU A 411 -18.95 20.85 -40.56
CA LEU A 411 -17.96 21.57 -39.74
C LEU A 411 -18.68 22.22 -38.57
N ASP A 412 -18.11 22.11 -37.37
CA ASP A 412 -18.64 22.79 -36.20
C ASP A 412 -18.40 24.32 -36.31
N PRO A 413 -19.46 25.15 -36.37
CA PRO A 413 -19.31 26.61 -36.48
C PRO A 413 -18.82 27.25 -35.17
N ASP A 414 -19.02 26.59 -34.03
CA ASP A 414 -18.64 27.09 -32.70
C ASP A 414 -17.26 26.55 -32.26
N SER A 415 -16.49 26.04 -33.23
CA SER A 415 -15.24 25.36 -32.95
C SER A 415 -14.18 26.28 -32.34
N PRO A 416 -13.34 25.79 -31.41
CA PRO A 416 -12.30 26.59 -30.80
C PRO A 416 -11.32 27.17 -31.83
N SER A 417 -10.78 28.36 -31.56
CA SER A 417 -9.88 29.06 -32.49
C SER A 417 -8.58 28.32 -32.83
N TYR A 418 -8.24 27.25 -32.11
CA TYR A 418 -7.05 26.44 -32.35
C TYR A 418 -7.26 25.29 -33.35
N VAL A 419 -8.45 25.15 -33.94
CA VAL A 419 -8.70 24.13 -34.99
C VAL A 419 -8.63 24.73 -36.39
N SER A 420 -8.27 23.88 -37.35
CA SER A 420 -8.03 24.18 -38.76
C SER A 420 -9.29 24.10 -39.64
N ASN A 421 -10.50 24.29 -39.10
CA ASN A 421 -11.76 24.23 -39.87
C ASN A 421 -11.74 25.20 -41.08
N GLU A 422 -10.97 26.28 -41.00
CA GLU A 422 -10.80 27.23 -42.10
C GLU A 422 -10.06 26.65 -43.34
N TYR A 423 -9.35 25.53 -43.21
CA TYR A 423 -8.59 24.90 -44.29
C TYR A 423 -9.38 23.80 -45.02
N PHE A 424 -10.47 23.32 -44.41
CA PHE A 424 -11.22 22.17 -44.89
C PHE A 424 -12.70 22.51 -45.14
N GLU A 425 -13.37 21.58 -45.81
CA GLU A 425 -14.82 21.53 -46.01
C GLU A 425 -15.30 20.08 -46.05
N VAL A 426 -16.59 19.86 -45.75
CA VAL A 426 -17.23 18.54 -45.93
C VAL A 426 -17.97 18.51 -47.25
N LYS A 427 -17.61 17.58 -48.14
CA LYS A 427 -18.25 17.36 -49.44
C LYS A 427 -18.53 15.86 -49.64
N ASP A 428 -19.78 15.52 -49.93
CA ASP A 428 -20.22 14.14 -50.20
C ASP A 428 -19.78 13.12 -49.14
N GLY A 429 -19.83 13.50 -47.85
CA GLY A 429 -19.41 12.64 -46.73
C GLY A 429 -17.88 12.50 -46.58
N LYS A 430 -17.10 13.33 -47.27
CA LYS A 430 -15.64 13.38 -47.17
C LYS A 430 -15.18 14.71 -46.61
N LEU A 431 -14.09 14.67 -45.85
CA LEU A 431 -13.33 15.85 -45.46
C LEU A 431 -12.34 16.18 -46.58
N VAL A 432 -12.41 17.40 -47.10
CA VAL A 432 -11.66 17.84 -48.27
C VAL A 432 -10.95 19.15 -47.96
N ASN A 433 -9.68 19.28 -48.35
CA ASN A 433 -8.98 20.57 -48.21
C ASN A 433 -9.57 21.58 -49.22
N LYS A 434 -9.96 22.77 -48.74
CA LYS A 434 -10.56 23.82 -49.58
C LYS A 434 -9.55 24.88 -50.04
N VAL A 435 -8.38 24.91 -49.40
CA VAL A 435 -7.23 25.75 -49.78
C VAL A 435 -6.01 24.89 -50.08
N GLU A 436 -5.00 25.52 -50.68
CA GLU A 436 -3.69 24.90 -50.88
C GLU A 436 -3.03 24.64 -49.51
N LEU A 437 -2.54 23.42 -49.29
CA LEU A 437 -1.83 23.04 -48.07
C LEU A 437 -0.36 22.75 -48.39
N PRO A 438 0.59 23.23 -47.58
CA PRO A 438 2.00 22.95 -47.80
C PRO A 438 2.30 21.46 -47.70
N GLY A 439 3.23 20.98 -48.53
CA GLY A 439 3.71 19.60 -48.50
C GLY A 439 4.73 19.30 -47.39
N THR A 440 4.81 20.16 -46.38
CA THR A 440 5.75 20.07 -45.25
C THR A 440 5.05 19.57 -44.00
N GLU A 441 5.83 19.12 -43.02
CA GLU A 441 5.30 18.58 -41.76
C GLU A 441 4.36 19.59 -41.05
N GLU A 442 3.06 19.30 -41.08
CA GLU A 442 2.02 20.14 -40.49
C GLU A 442 0.79 19.32 -40.10
N GLY A 443 0.32 19.52 -38.87
CA GLY A 443 -0.84 18.84 -38.32
C GLY A 443 -2.08 19.73 -38.38
N TYR A 444 -3.15 19.20 -38.98
CA TYR A 444 -4.42 19.91 -39.12
C TYR A 444 -5.51 19.25 -38.29
N GLY A 445 -6.11 20.06 -37.43
CA GLY A 445 -7.21 19.65 -36.57
C GLY A 445 -8.55 20.05 -37.12
N VAL A 446 -9.50 19.12 -37.30
CA VAL A 446 -10.84 19.47 -37.76
C VAL A 446 -11.89 18.98 -36.78
N GLN A 447 -12.73 19.92 -36.34
CA GLN A 447 -13.84 19.63 -35.43
C GLN A 447 -15.14 19.52 -36.21
N LEU A 448 -15.80 18.37 -36.06
CA LEU A 448 -17.04 18.06 -36.75
C LEU A 448 -18.24 18.05 -35.80
N LYS A 449 -19.39 18.37 -36.38
CA LYS A 449 -20.73 18.09 -35.88
C LYS A 449 -21.29 16.91 -36.66
N VAL A 450 -21.73 15.89 -35.94
CA VAL A 450 -22.24 14.64 -36.53
C VAL A 450 -23.71 14.53 -36.22
N THR A 451 -24.53 14.11 -37.19
CA THR A 451 -25.93 13.76 -36.95
C THR A 451 -26.22 12.36 -37.48
N TYR A 452 -26.85 11.54 -36.65
CA TYR A 452 -27.19 10.14 -36.90
C TYR A 452 -28.43 9.79 -36.10
N ASP A 453 -29.42 9.16 -36.75
CA ASP A 453 -30.70 8.77 -36.16
C ASP A 453 -31.42 9.91 -35.40
N GLY A 454 -31.40 11.11 -35.97
CA GLY A 454 -32.03 12.31 -35.38
C GLY A 454 -31.33 12.88 -34.14
N LYS A 455 -30.23 12.28 -33.69
CA LYS A 455 -29.35 12.80 -32.65
C LYS A 455 -28.16 13.52 -33.26
N THR A 456 -27.68 14.54 -32.56
CA THR A 456 -26.55 15.36 -32.99
C THR A 456 -25.46 15.35 -31.91
N TRP A 457 -24.22 15.16 -32.34
CA TRP A 457 -23.01 15.17 -31.53
C TRP A 457 -22.11 16.33 -31.96
N ILE A 458 -21.61 17.08 -30.99
CA ILE A 458 -20.69 18.22 -31.16
C ILE A 458 -19.48 17.98 -30.26
N GLY A 459 -18.31 18.50 -30.64
CA GLY A 459 -17.06 18.29 -29.90
C GLY A 459 -17.07 18.97 -28.53
N GLY A 460 -16.44 18.32 -27.56
CA GLY A 460 -16.48 18.71 -26.15
C GLY A 460 -17.07 17.57 -25.32
N ILE A 461 -16.36 17.15 -24.28
CA ILE A 461 -16.81 16.09 -23.38
C ILE A 461 -18.06 16.60 -22.63
N SER A 462 -19.26 16.33 -23.18
CA SER A 462 -20.52 16.10 -22.46
C SER A 462 -21.72 16.24 -23.41
N ALA A 463 -22.23 15.11 -23.92
CA ALA A 463 -23.67 14.98 -24.07
C ALA A 463 -24.17 14.35 -22.76
N GLY A 464 -25.22 14.90 -22.16
CA GLY A 464 -25.75 14.59 -20.82
C GLY A 464 -26.13 13.13 -20.52
N ASP A 465 -25.77 12.19 -21.39
CA ASP A 465 -25.98 10.75 -21.30
C ASP A 465 -24.72 9.99 -20.82
N GLY A 466 -23.60 10.69 -20.60
CA GLY A 466 -22.38 10.10 -20.04
C GLY A 466 -21.56 9.23 -21.01
N ALA A 467 -21.74 9.31 -22.33
CA ALA A 467 -20.90 8.64 -23.32
C ALA A 467 -19.64 9.47 -23.69
N ASN A 468 -18.56 8.79 -24.10
CA ASN A 468 -17.37 9.48 -24.64
C ASN A 468 -17.59 9.76 -26.12
N VAL A 469 -17.54 11.03 -26.51
CA VAL A 469 -17.80 11.49 -27.87
C VAL A 469 -16.57 12.21 -28.39
N ARG A 470 -15.97 11.69 -29.47
CA ARG A 470 -14.83 12.28 -30.18
C ARG A 470 -15.24 12.58 -31.62
N THR A 471 -15.60 13.82 -31.88
CA THR A 471 -15.92 14.28 -33.25
C THR A 471 -14.79 15.11 -33.87
N TYR A 472 -13.60 15.03 -33.30
CA TYR A 472 -12.39 15.68 -33.79
C TYR A 472 -11.57 14.69 -34.64
N VAL A 473 -11.06 15.16 -35.78
CA VAL A 473 -10.22 14.40 -36.71
C VAL A 473 -8.87 15.11 -36.90
N TYR A 474 -7.77 14.35 -36.87
CA TYR A 474 -6.42 14.83 -37.19
C TYR A 474 -6.03 14.43 -38.63
N ILE A 475 -5.43 15.36 -39.37
CA ILE A 475 -4.74 15.11 -40.63
C ILE A 475 -3.30 15.59 -40.48
N ASP A 476 -2.34 14.67 -40.42
CA ASP A 476 -0.92 15.01 -40.34
C ASP A 476 -0.29 14.88 -41.73
N ILE A 477 0.23 15.98 -42.28
CA ILE A 477 1.09 15.95 -43.47
C ILE A 477 2.49 15.60 -42.99
N VAL A 478 3.11 14.57 -43.58
CA VAL A 478 4.45 14.12 -43.19
C VAL A 478 5.43 14.44 -44.32
N ASP A 479 6.55 15.09 -44.01
CA ASP A 479 7.63 15.29 -44.98
C ASP A 479 8.25 13.92 -45.33
N PRO A 480 8.10 13.44 -46.59
CA PRO A 480 8.63 12.14 -46.99
C PRO A 480 10.16 12.06 -46.90
N ASP A 481 10.86 13.19 -46.98
CA ASP A 481 12.32 13.27 -47.06
C ASP A 481 13.01 13.52 -45.71
N LYS A 482 12.25 13.79 -44.63
CA LYS A 482 12.78 14.05 -43.28
C LYS A 482 13.18 12.74 -42.57
N ALA A 483 14.33 12.75 -41.91
CA ALA A 483 14.80 11.69 -41.01
C ALA A 483 15.28 12.28 -39.69
N GLU A 484 14.97 11.60 -38.59
CA GLU A 484 15.41 11.95 -37.25
C GLU A 484 16.25 10.83 -36.65
N VAL A 485 17.37 11.21 -36.03
CA VAL A 485 18.22 10.29 -35.27
C VAL A 485 18.33 10.79 -33.83
N ASN A 486 17.82 9.99 -32.90
CA ASN A 486 17.93 10.24 -31.48
C ASN A 486 19.24 9.67 -30.96
N PHE A 487 20.12 10.54 -30.45
CA PHE A 487 21.39 10.15 -29.84
C PHE A 487 21.23 10.02 -28.33
N SER A 488 21.70 8.91 -27.79
CA SER A 488 21.55 8.61 -26.37
C SER A 488 22.82 8.02 -25.77
N ARG A 489 23.11 8.39 -24.52
CA ARG A 489 24.17 7.77 -23.72
C ARG A 489 23.58 6.66 -22.86
N VAL A 490 24.13 5.45 -22.94
CA VAL A 490 23.74 4.35 -22.04
C VAL A 490 24.56 4.43 -20.77
N VAL A 491 23.90 4.67 -19.63
CA VAL A 491 24.50 4.52 -18.30
C VAL A 491 24.19 3.12 -17.77
N ALA A 492 25.01 2.66 -16.82
CA ALA A 492 25.02 1.32 -16.24
C ALA A 492 23.68 0.72 -15.78
N GLU A 493 22.64 1.53 -15.65
CA GLU A 493 21.38 1.19 -15.01
C GLU A 493 20.19 1.16 -15.99
N GLY A 494 20.44 1.03 -17.30
CA GLY A 494 19.36 0.95 -18.30
C GLY A 494 18.60 2.27 -18.51
N HIS A 495 19.04 3.34 -17.86
CA HIS A 495 18.59 4.70 -18.14
C HIS A 495 19.47 5.31 -19.22
N SER A 496 18.88 5.58 -20.38
CA SER A 496 19.50 6.39 -21.43
C SER A 496 19.27 7.87 -21.14
N ASN A 497 20.34 8.64 -21.00
CA ASN A 497 20.20 10.09 -21.06
C ASN A 497 20.17 10.48 -22.53
N HIS A 498 19.10 11.15 -22.92
CA HIS A 498 18.98 11.74 -24.24
C HIS A 498 20.06 12.83 -24.39
N LEU A 499 20.92 12.67 -25.40
CA LEU A 499 21.98 13.63 -25.68
C LEU A 499 21.45 14.72 -26.61
N ASP A 500 20.88 14.32 -27.75
CA ASP A 500 20.29 15.24 -28.73
C ASP A 500 19.39 14.49 -29.73
N THR A 501 18.40 15.17 -30.31
CA THR A 501 17.64 14.71 -31.49
C THR A 501 18.14 15.49 -32.70
N ILE A 502 18.83 14.80 -33.61
CA ILE A 502 19.39 15.45 -34.79
C ILE A 502 18.49 15.17 -36.00
N GLU A 503 17.92 16.25 -36.55
CA GLU A 503 17.16 16.21 -37.80
C GLU A 503 18.09 16.26 -39.02
N GLY A 504 17.64 15.60 -40.10
CA GLY A 504 18.33 15.56 -41.39
C GLY A 504 17.45 14.99 -42.50
N ARG A 505 18.08 14.71 -43.65
CA ARG A 505 17.39 14.13 -44.81
C ARG A 505 17.62 12.62 -44.88
N LYS A 506 16.57 11.87 -45.21
CA LYS A 506 16.69 10.45 -45.59
C LYS A 506 17.73 10.28 -46.71
N GLY A 507 18.48 9.19 -46.64
CA GLY A 507 19.60 8.89 -47.56
C GLY A 507 20.93 9.54 -47.17
N SER A 508 20.99 10.37 -46.12
CA SER A 508 22.23 10.95 -45.62
C SER A 508 23.03 9.93 -44.80
N SER A 509 24.36 10.11 -44.73
CA SER A 509 25.22 9.21 -43.95
C SER A 509 25.04 9.44 -42.45
N PHE A 510 25.13 8.38 -41.65
CA PHE A 510 25.07 8.48 -40.19
C PHE A 510 26.11 9.44 -39.63
N LYS A 511 27.33 9.45 -40.21
CA LYS A 511 28.37 10.40 -39.84
C LYS A 511 27.92 11.87 -39.93
N SER A 512 27.10 12.22 -40.91
CA SER A 512 26.58 13.59 -41.04
C SER A 512 25.63 14.01 -39.92
N PHE A 513 24.99 13.04 -39.24
CA PHE A 513 24.20 13.27 -38.04
C PHE A 513 25.10 13.26 -36.80
N ALA A 514 26.00 12.28 -36.67
CA ALA A 514 26.89 12.14 -35.52
C ALA A 514 27.88 13.32 -35.36
N ASP A 515 28.39 13.88 -36.47
CA ASP A 515 29.31 15.03 -36.44
C ASP A 515 28.64 16.33 -35.94
N LYS A 516 27.30 16.37 -35.85
CA LYS A 516 26.55 17.51 -35.28
C LYS A 516 26.46 17.44 -33.75
N VAL A 517 26.83 16.32 -33.13
CA VAL A 517 26.86 16.17 -31.66
C VAL A 517 28.13 16.83 -31.12
N THR A 518 28.02 18.04 -30.55
CA THR A 518 29.19 18.86 -30.17
C THR A 518 29.72 18.60 -28.77
N ASP A 519 28.88 18.19 -27.82
CA ASP A 519 29.23 18.01 -26.41
C ASP A 519 29.04 16.55 -25.98
N ILE A 520 30.00 15.68 -26.29
CA ILE A 520 30.02 14.32 -25.74
C ILE A 520 30.68 14.39 -24.35
N PRO A 521 29.93 14.22 -23.24
CA PRO A 521 30.51 14.33 -21.91
C PRO A 521 31.49 13.16 -21.69
N GLN A 522 32.75 13.47 -21.35
CA GLN A 522 33.68 12.43 -20.89
C GLN A 522 33.17 11.82 -19.58
N MET A 523 33.29 10.50 -19.41
CA MET A 523 33.05 9.89 -18.11
C MET A 523 34.14 10.38 -17.14
N TYR A 524 33.75 10.75 -15.92
CA TYR A 524 34.72 11.08 -14.87
C TYR A 524 35.66 9.88 -14.68
N ASP A 525 36.97 10.14 -14.74
CA ASP A 525 37.98 9.13 -14.45
C ASP A 525 37.73 8.56 -13.04
N GLY A 526 37.36 7.28 -13.00
CA GLY A 526 37.20 6.56 -11.76
C GLY A 526 38.55 6.13 -11.21
N VAL A 527 38.67 5.97 -9.90
CA VAL A 527 39.80 5.27 -9.30
C VAL A 527 39.31 3.87 -8.94
N ASP A 528 39.96 2.83 -9.45
CA ASP A 528 39.63 1.44 -9.11
C ASP A 528 39.91 1.16 -7.61
N ALA A 529 39.49 -0.02 -7.15
CA ALA A 529 39.60 -0.41 -5.74
C ALA A 529 41.05 -0.43 -5.22
N GLU A 530 42.02 -0.44 -6.13
CA GLU A 530 43.46 -0.44 -5.86
C GLU A 530 44.10 0.95 -5.97
N GLY A 531 43.33 2.01 -6.26
CA GLY A 531 43.85 3.37 -6.31
C GLY A 531 44.35 3.83 -7.68
N LYS A 532 44.09 3.06 -8.76
CA LYS A 532 44.55 3.40 -10.12
C LYS A 532 43.43 4.08 -10.93
N THR A 533 43.79 5.17 -11.60
CA THR A 533 42.89 5.92 -12.48
C THR A 533 42.49 5.07 -13.69
N VAL A 534 41.18 4.87 -13.86
CA VAL A 534 40.55 4.19 -14.99
C VAL A 534 39.98 5.25 -15.93
N THR A 535 40.65 5.44 -17.07
CA THR A 535 40.20 6.34 -18.14
C THR A 535 39.23 5.61 -19.06
N HIS A 536 38.04 6.19 -19.28
CA HIS A 536 36.99 5.61 -20.11
C HIS A 536 36.93 6.32 -21.48
N GLU A 537 37.29 5.60 -22.55
CA GLU A 537 37.30 6.15 -23.92
C GLU A 537 36.02 5.78 -24.68
N PRO A 538 35.37 6.70 -25.43
CA PRO A 538 34.25 6.37 -26.29
C PRO A 538 34.71 5.46 -27.44
N LEU A 539 34.04 4.31 -27.62
CA LEU A 539 34.44 3.28 -28.58
C LEU A 539 33.69 3.35 -29.92
N TYR A 540 32.34 3.35 -29.91
CA TYR A 540 31.51 3.38 -31.14
C TYR A 540 30.01 3.59 -30.85
N TRP A 541 29.25 3.95 -31.90
CA TRP A 541 27.79 4.06 -31.91
C TRP A 541 27.12 2.75 -32.39
N PHE A 542 25.97 2.39 -31.81
CA PHE A 542 25.16 1.23 -32.21
C PHE A 542 23.67 1.57 -32.18
N THR A 543 22.83 0.77 -32.84
CA THR A 543 21.37 0.96 -32.81
C THR A 543 20.67 -0.09 -31.97
N ARG A 544 19.49 0.26 -31.46
CA ARG A 544 18.49 -0.69 -30.97
C ARG A 544 17.31 -0.65 -31.94
N SER A 545 17.45 -1.30 -33.09
CA SER A 545 16.25 -1.66 -33.86
C SER A 545 15.59 -2.84 -33.17
N ALA A 546 14.29 -3.05 -33.37
CA ALA A 546 13.51 -4.06 -32.65
C ALA A 546 14.11 -5.49 -32.70
N ASN A 547 15.08 -5.79 -33.59
CA ASN A 547 15.71 -7.10 -33.72
C ASN A 547 17.25 -7.10 -33.96
N SER A 548 18.00 -6.01 -33.74
CA SER A 548 19.47 -6.06 -33.87
C SER A 548 20.24 -5.06 -33.01
N THR A 549 21.42 -5.47 -32.56
CA THR A 549 22.44 -4.67 -31.86
C THR A 549 23.66 -4.44 -32.76
N GLU A 550 23.42 -3.98 -33.99
CA GLU A 550 24.50 -3.79 -34.97
C GLU A 550 25.26 -2.49 -34.73
N LYS A 551 26.59 -2.58 -34.82
CA LYS A 551 27.49 -1.43 -34.84
C LYS A 551 27.30 -0.67 -36.15
N TRP A 552 26.92 0.61 -36.06
CA TRP A 552 26.85 1.45 -37.26
C TRP A 552 28.24 1.93 -37.64
N SER A 553 28.56 1.82 -38.93
CA SER A 553 29.75 2.46 -39.50
C SER A 553 29.43 3.90 -39.91
N ASP A 554 30.44 4.76 -39.98
CA ASP A 554 30.32 6.15 -40.45
C ASP A 554 29.63 6.26 -41.83
N SER A 555 29.72 5.20 -42.63
CA SER A 555 29.15 5.08 -43.98
C SER A 555 27.69 4.58 -44.00
N ALA A 556 27.10 4.21 -42.86
CA ALA A 556 25.73 3.73 -42.79
C ALA A 556 24.74 4.80 -43.27
N VAL A 557 23.68 4.40 -43.97
CA VAL A 557 22.70 5.32 -44.56
C VAL A 557 21.42 5.33 -43.72
N VAL A 558 20.94 6.51 -43.34
CA VAL A 558 19.71 6.69 -42.56
C VAL A 558 18.52 6.81 -43.50
N ASN A 559 17.66 5.79 -43.55
CA ASN A 559 16.51 5.73 -44.48
C ASN A 559 15.13 5.70 -43.81
N GLU A 560 15.08 5.54 -42.48
CA GLU A 560 13.85 5.53 -41.70
C GLU A 560 13.61 6.89 -41.05
N SER A 561 12.34 7.26 -40.81
CA SER A 561 12.00 8.56 -40.22
C SER A 561 12.41 8.70 -38.75
N TYR A 562 12.48 7.59 -37.99
CA TYR A 562 12.84 7.60 -36.57
C TYR A 562 13.89 6.51 -36.26
N ASN A 563 15.13 6.92 -35.97
CA ASN A 563 16.21 6.01 -35.58
C ASN A 563 16.73 6.32 -34.17
N TYR A 564 17.22 5.30 -33.47
CA TYR A 564 17.87 5.43 -32.16
C TYR A 564 19.32 4.96 -32.23
N ALA A 565 20.26 5.87 -31.90
CA ALA A 565 21.69 5.61 -31.84
C ALA A 565 22.25 5.78 -30.41
N TYR A 566 23.05 4.82 -29.98
CA TYR A 566 23.57 4.70 -28.61
C TYR A 566 25.11 4.67 -28.60
N LEU A 567 25.74 5.42 -27.69
CA LEU A 567 27.21 5.48 -27.53
C LEU A 567 27.73 4.45 -26.52
N ARG A 568 28.76 3.67 -26.89
CA ARG A 568 29.44 2.70 -26.01
C ARG A 568 30.85 3.17 -25.62
N PHE A 569 31.28 2.92 -24.37
CA PHE A 569 32.62 3.23 -23.84
C PHE A 569 33.46 1.97 -23.54
N SER A 570 34.80 2.12 -23.51
CA SER A 570 35.82 1.05 -23.50
C SER A 570 35.71 -0.03 -22.44
N ASN A 571 35.14 0.31 -21.27
CA ASN A 571 35.01 -0.62 -20.15
C ASN A 571 33.56 -1.03 -19.84
N TYR A 572 32.62 -0.73 -20.76
CA TYR A 572 31.22 -1.09 -20.58
C TYR A 572 30.84 -2.27 -21.50
N SER A 573 30.92 -3.48 -20.94
CA SER A 573 30.30 -4.67 -21.53
C SER A 573 28.80 -4.60 -21.28
N ILE A 574 28.02 -4.16 -22.27
CA ILE A 574 26.56 -4.28 -22.21
C ILE A 574 26.26 -5.76 -22.48
N ASP A 575 25.99 -6.54 -21.42
CA ASP A 575 25.35 -7.84 -21.55
C ASP A 575 23.86 -7.62 -21.80
N ILE A 576 23.50 -7.50 -23.08
CA ILE A 576 22.12 -7.70 -23.51
C ILE A 576 21.98 -9.20 -23.68
N GLY A 577 21.22 -9.83 -22.79
CA GLY A 577 21.01 -11.27 -22.85
C GLY A 577 20.52 -11.71 -24.21
N ASP A 578 21.27 -12.60 -24.85
CA ASP A 578 20.68 -13.73 -25.55
C ASP A 578 21.61 -14.93 -25.38
N GLY A 579 21.02 -16.12 -25.22
CA GLY A 579 21.72 -17.33 -24.78
C GLY A 579 22.88 -17.73 -25.70
N GLY A 580 23.96 -18.22 -25.09
CA GLY A 580 25.05 -18.87 -25.81
C GLY A 580 26.29 -19.01 -24.93
N GLU A 581 26.80 -20.24 -24.84
CA GLU A 581 27.99 -20.61 -24.08
C GLU A 581 29.18 -19.66 -24.35
N GLY A 582 29.93 -19.35 -23.29
CA GLY A 582 31.06 -18.41 -23.37
C GLY A 582 32.23 -18.90 -24.22
N PRO A 583 33.30 -18.09 -24.27
CA PRO A 583 34.63 -18.68 -24.33
C PRO A 583 35.53 -18.09 -23.22
N GLY A 584 36.28 -19.00 -22.58
CA GLY A 584 37.42 -18.67 -21.73
C GLY A 584 38.60 -18.08 -22.53
N PRO A 585 39.73 -17.81 -21.84
CA PRO A 585 40.65 -16.72 -22.14
C PRO A 585 41.63 -17.00 -23.29
N ASN A 586 42.05 -15.92 -23.98
CA ASN A 586 43.23 -15.85 -24.85
C ASN A 586 44.53 -15.76 -24.01
N PRO A 587 45.76 -15.85 -24.58
CA PRO A 587 46.24 -16.38 -25.88
C PRO A 587 47.44 -17.35 -25.70
N ASP A 588 47.96 -17.98 -26.76
CA ASP A 588 49.36 -17.91 -27.29
C ASP A 588 49.60 -19.02 -28.39
N PRO A 589 50.74 -19.08 -29.10
CA PRO A 589 50.92 -18.62 -30.49
C PRO A 589 51.27 -19.73 -31.53
N ASP A 590 51.13 -19.37 -32.81
CA ASP A 590 51.68 -19.88 -34.12
C ASP A 590 52.57 -21.16 -34.18
N PRO A 591 52.62 -21.94 -35.31
CA PRO A 591 52.83 -21.41 -36.68
C PRO A 591 52.07 -22.08 -37.87
N ASP A 592 51.80 -21.24 -38.89
CA ASP A 592 51.66 -21.41 -40.36
C ASP A 592 52.17 -22.72 -41.06
N PRO A 593 51.88 -23.01 -42.37
CA PRO A 593 50.92 -22.40 -43.33
C PRO A 593 50.08 -23.41 -44.19
N ASP A 594 49.10 -22.85 -44.91
CA ASP A 594 48.31 -23.28 -46.09
C ASP A 594 48.94 -24.29 -47.11
N PRO A 595 48.22 -24.95 -48.07
CA PRO A 595 47.07 -24.39 -48.84
C PRO A 595 45.98 -25.37 -49.41
N VAL A 596 44.95 -24.76 -50.06
CA VAL A 596 44.10 -25.19 -51.21
C VAL A 596 42.67 -25.74 -50.95
N LEU A 597 41.68 -24.86 -51.20
CA LEU A 597 40.36 -24.96 -51.90
C LEU A 597 39.83 -26.32 -52.43
N PRO A 598 38.53 -26.45 -52.83
CA PRO A 598 37.29 -25.81 -52.36
C PRO A 598 36.06 -26.78 -52.23
N GLY A 599 35.04 -26.35 -51.47
CA GLY A 599 33.63 -26.40 -51.90
C GLY A 599 32.80 -27.69 -51.75
N GLY A 600 31.71 -27.55 -50.99
CA GLY A 600 30.37 -28.02 -51.43
C GLY A 600 29.82 -29.31 -50.81
N GLY A 601 28.76 -29.16 -50.01
CA GLY A 601 27.86 -30.23 -49.56
C GLY A 601 27.39 -29.93 -48.12
N GLY A 602 26.13 -29.92 -47.74
CA GLY A 602 24.91 -30.44 -48.37
C GLY A 602 24.14 -31.28 -47.34
N SER A 603 23.05 -30.71 -46.80
CA SER A 603 21.78 -31.37 -46.45
C SER A 603 21.64 -32.36 -45.26
N SER A 604 20.41 -32.29 -44.68
CA SER A 604 19.66 -33.32 -43.90
C SER A 604 20.18 -33.67 -42.49
N GLY A 605 19.37 -34.00 -41.48
CA GLY A 605 17.94 -34.33 -41.37
C GLY A 605 17.76 -35.46 -40.34
N GLY A 606 16.78 -35.35 -39.42
CA GLY A 606 16.32 -36.41 -38.49
C GLY A 606 17.25 -36.69 -37.29
N GLY A 607 16.81 -37.08 -36.10
CA GLY A 607 15.54 -37.57 -35.58
C GLY A 607 15.83 -38.67 -34.53
N GLY A 608 15.10 -38.68 -33.40
CA GLY A 608 14.78 -39.92 -32.66
C GLY A 608 15.58 -40.31 -31.39
N SER A 609 15.00 -40.01 -30.22
CA SER A 609 14.52 -40.93 -29.15
C SER A 609 15.42 -42.01 -28.49
N SER A 610 15.42 -42.02 -27.15
CA SER A 610 15.17 -43.15 -26.19
C SER A 610 15.76 -42.82 -24.81
N GLY A 611 15.29 -43.24 -23.62
CA GLY A 611 14.16 -44.07 -23.17
C GLY A 611 14.37 -44.47 -21.68
N GLY A 612 13.28 -44.55 -20.89
CA GLY A 612 13.09 -45.33 -19.62
C GLY A 612 13.82 -44.86 -18.36
N GLY A 613 13.28 -44.77 -17.14
CA GLY A 613 12.01 -45.22 -16.53
C GLY A 613 12.24 -46.26 -15.42
N SER A 614 12.03 -45.93 -14.13
CA SER A 614 11.50 -46.81 -13.03
C SER A 614 11.49 -46.06 -11.67
N ARG A 615 10.33 -45.62 -11.15
CA ARG A 615 9.44 -46.23 -10.13
C ARG A 615 9.99 -46.36 -8.70
N LEU A 616 9.38 -45.63 -7.77
CA LEU A 616 8.73 -46.18 -6.56
C LEU A 616 7.48 -45.35 -6.21
N ASN A 617 6.33 -46.02 -6.12
CA ASN A 617 5.05 -45.50 -5.65
C ASN A 617 4.94 -45.69 -4.13
N ASN A 618 4.28 -44.77 -3.42
CA ASN A 618 3.13 -45.17 -2.60
C ASN A 618 2.07 -44.07 -2.55
N LYS A 619 0.81 -44.49 -2.49
CA LYS A 619 -0.40 -43.77 -2.89
C LYS A 619 -1.37 -43.71 -1.70
N GLY A 620 -1.97 -42.55 -1.44
CA GLY A 620 -3.22 -42.45 -0.67
C GLY A 620 -3.46 -41.09 0.00
N GLY A 621 -4.55 -40.42 -0.38
CA GLY A 621 -5.09 -39.26 0.34
C GLY A 621 -5.24 -38.02 -0.54
N ALA A 622 -6.47 -37.60 -0.82
CA ALA A 622 -6.82 -36.54 -1.77
C ALA A 622 -6.33 -35.15 -1.31
N ALA A 623 -5.51 -34.49 -2.14
CA ALA A 623 -5.28 -33.06 -2.07
C ALA A 623 -5.98 -32.40 -3.26
N THR A 624 -6.97 -31.56 -2.97
CA THR A 624 -7.65 -30.72 -3.95
C THR A 624 -6.66 -29.70 -4.50
N THR A 625 -6.24 -29.94 -5.75
CA THR A 625 -5.63 -29.02 -6.73
C THR A 625 -5.06 -27.69 -6.22
N PRO A 626 -3.72 -27.52 -6.19
CA PRO A 626 -3.11 -26.20 -6.30
C PRO A 626 -3.47 -25.60 -7.67
N VAL A 627 -3.88 -24.33 -7.66
CA VAL A 627 -4.12 -23.55 -8.87
C VAL A 627 -2.84 -23.55 -9.72
N LYS A 628 -2.97 -24.05 -10.95
CA LYS A 628 -1.96 -23.95 -12.00
C LYS A 628 -2.09 -22.56 -12.64
N GLY A 629 -1.14 -21.66 -12.40
CA GLY A 629 -1.12 -20.34 -13.06
C GLY A 629 0.12 -19.49 -12.78
N GLY A 630 1.09 -19.51 -13.70
CA GLY A 630 2.15 -18.51 -13.86
C GLY A 630 3.34 -18.61 -12.89
N SER A 631 4.52 -19.00 -13.38
CA SER A 631 5.77 -18.82 -12.65
C SER A 631 6.13 -17.32 -12.59
N ASN A 632 5.58 -16.57 -11.64
CA ASN A 632 6.10 -15.25 -11.28
C ASN A 632 7.47 -15.44 -10.60
N VAL A 633 8.50 -15.66 -11.42
CA VAL A 633 9.90 -15.79 -10.97
C VAL A 633 10.49 -14.40 -10.83
N ILE A 634 11.04 -14.10 -9.65
CA ILE A 634 11.78 -12.86 -9.42
C ILE A 634 13.12 -12.97 -10.14
N LYS A 635 13.37 -12.07 -11.09
CA LYS A 635 14.69 -11.93 -11.72
C LYS A 635 15.63 -11.14 -10.79
N PRO A 636 16.88 -11.58 -10.58
CA PRO A 636 17.83 -10.89 -9.70
C PRO A 636 18.06 -9.40 -10.05
N SER A 637 18.10 -9.08 -11.35
CA SER A 637 18.24 -7.70 -11.85
C SER A 637 17.05 -6.83 -11.46
N ASP A 638 15.83 -7.36 -11.62
CA ASP A 638 14.59 -6.62 -11.36
C ASP A 638 14.43 -6.39 -9.85
N LEU A 639 14.80 -7.39 -9.04
CA LEU A 639 14.87 -7.27 -7.58
C LEU A 639 15.87 -6.20 -7.15
N THR A 640 17.10 -6.25 -7.68
CA THR A 640 18.16 -5.29 -7.39
C THR A 640 17.71 -3.87 -7.71
N ASN A 641 17.19 -3.64 -8.91
CA ASN A 641 16.77 -2.31 -9.35
C ASN A 641 15.59 -1.78 -8.53
N LYS A 642 14.59 -2.62 -8.26
CA LYS A 642 13.40 -2.22 -7.49
C LYS A 642 13.74 -1.89 -6.04
N VAL A 643 14.60 -2.70 -5.41
CA VAL A 643 15.07 -2.46 -4.04
C VAL A 643 15.92 -1.20 -3.98
N LYS A 644 16.89 -1.02 -4.90
CA LYS A 644 17.72 0.19 -4.95
C LYS A 644 16.89 1.45 -5.12
N LYS A 645 15.91 1.42 -6.02
CA LYS A 645 15.00 2.55 -6.22
C LYS A 645 14.22 2.87 -4.94
N ASN A 646 13.55 1.88 -4.35
CA ASN A 646 12.71 2.11 -3.17
C ASN A 646 13.53 2.56 -1.96
N VAL A 647 14.75 2.02 -1.78
CA VAL A 647 15.68 2.48 -0.74
C VAL A 647 16.19 3.88 -1.05
N GLY A 648 16.55 4.18 -2.30
CA GLY A 648 16.99 5.51 -2.72
C GLY A 648 15.92 6.59 -2.54
N ASP A 649 14.67 6.29 -2.86
CA ASP A 649 13.51 7.16 -2.63
C ASP A 649 13.36 7.48 -1.14
N VAL A 650 13.50 6.47 -0.27
CA VAL A 650 13.49 6.64 1.21
C VAL A 650 14.70 7.42 1.70
N VAL A 651 15.90 7.19 1.17
CA VAL A 651 17.10 7.97 1.54
C VAL A 651 16.88 9.44 1.20
N THR A 652 16.36 9.74 0.01
CA THR A 652 16.06 11.11 -0.42
C THR A 652 15.00 11.74 0.48
N SER A 653 13.90 11.04 0.78
CA SER A 653 12.83 11.58 1.62
C SER A 653 13.30 11.82 3.05
N VAL A 654 14.02 10.85 3.65
CA VAL A 654 14.54 10.93 5.01
C VAL A 654 15.57 12.05 5.14
N LYS A 655 16.46 12.22 4.16
CA LYS A 655 17.40 13.35 4.13
C LYS A 655 16.70 14.69 3.97
N GLY A 656 15.68 14.76 3.11
CA GLY A 656 14.87 15.97 2.93
C GLY A 656 14.16 16.40 4.21
N GLN A 657 13.89 15.45 5.11
CA GLN A 657 13.27 15.66 6.41
C GLN A 657 14.27 15.76 7.57
N GLY A 658 15.58 15.74 7.31
CA GLY A 658 16.62 15.77 8.34
C GLY A 658 16.73 14.49 9.20
N GLY A 659 16.08 13.41 8.80
CA GLY A 659 16.10 12.14 9.52
C GLY A 659 17.35 11.29 9.24
N MET A 660 17.58 10.30 10.12
CA MET A 660 18.73 9.38 10.02
C MET A 660 18.33 7.92 9.74
N SER A 661 17.03 7.59 9.70
CA SER A 661 16.56 6.24 9.41
C SER A 661 15.20 6.18 8.73
N GLY A 662 14.92 5.10 8.01
CA GLY A 662 13.63 4.87 7.35
C GLY A 662 13.40 3.40 6.98
N THR A 663 12.18 3.05 6.58
CA THR A 663 11.81 1.70 6.11
C THR A 663 11.39 1.76 4.65
N ALA A 664 11.98 0.90 3.81
CA ALA A 664 11.65 0.79 2.40
C ALA A 664 10.93 -0.53 2.13
N TYR A 665 9.73 -0.46 1.53
CA TYR A 665 8.93 -1.63 1.18
C TYR A 665 9.06 -1.97 -0.31
N THR A 666 9.28 -3.24 -0.64
CA THR A 666 9.32 -3.74 -2.02
C THR A 666 8.30 -4.85 -2.20
N VAL A 667 7.24 -4.57 -2.96
CA VAL A 667 6.07 -5.47 -3.07
C VAL A 667 6.14 -6.38 -4.30
N TYR A 668 5.82 -7.66 -4.12
CA TYR A 668 5.62 -8.68 -5.14
C TYR A 668 4.28 -9.38 -4.94
N SER A 669 3.68 -9.88 -6.02
CA SER A 669 2.37 -10.55 -5.95
C SER A 669 2.42 -11.94 -6.57
N ASN A 670 1.79 -12.91 -5.90
CA ASN A 670 1.67 -14.31 -6.30
C ASN A 670 3.01 -14.96 -6.68
N VAL A 671 4.09 -14.55 -6.01
CA VAL A 671 5.38 -15.25 -6.08
C VAL A 671 5.27 -16.51 -5.21
N PRO A 672 5.63 -17.71 -5.71
CA PRO A 672 5.48 -18.95 -4.96
C PRO A 672 6.56 -19.13 -3.89
N SER A 673 7.78 -18.65 -4.15
CA SER A 673 8.89 -18.71 -3.21
C SER A 673 10.00 -17.72 -3.55
N ILE A 674 10.83 -17.42 -2.55
CA ILE A 674 12.08 -16.67 -2.71
C ILE A 674 13.26 -17.49 -2.19
N SER A 675 14.36 -17.48 -2.95
CA SER A 675 15.58 -18.20 -2.56
C SER A 675 16.47 -17.35 -1.63
N PRO A 676 17.32 -17.99 -0.81
CA PRO A 676 18.29 -17.29 0.02
C PRO A 676 19.23 -16.36 -0.78
N ASP A 677 19.63 -16.76 -1.99
CA ASP A 677 20.47 -15.93 -2.86
C ASP A 677 19.78 -14.66 -3.32
N LEU A 678 18.47 -14.71 -3.58
CA LEU A 678 17.68 -13.52 -3.90
C LEU A 678 17.50 -12.63 -2.67
N LEU A 679 17.32 -13.20 -1.47
CA LEU A 679 17.29 -12.40 -0.24
C LEU A 679 18.63 -11.69 0.01
N ARG A 680 19.76 -12.40 -0.19
CA ARG A 680 21.09 -11.79 -0.12
C ARG A 680 21.27 -10.69 -1.17
N THR A 681 20.82 -10.94 -2.40
CA THR A 681 20.85 -9.94 -3.49
C THR A 681 20.04 -8.70 -3.11
N ALA A 682 18.84 -8.86 -2.53
CA ALA A 682 18.03 -7.73 -2.06
C ALA A 682 18.70 -6.97 -0.91
N ASN A 683 19.32 -7.67 0.04
CA ASN A 683 20.07 -7.04 1.12
C ASN A 683 21.27 -6.25 0.58
N ASP A 684 22.08 -6.85 -0.30
CA ASP A 684 23.24 -6.20 -0.90
C ASP A 684 22.82 -4.97 -1.72
N ALA A 685 21.70 -5.05 -2.45
CA ALA A 685 21.11 -3.94 -3.18
C ALA A 685 20.70 -2.79 -2.25
N ALA A 686 20.04 -3.10 -1.12
CA ALA A 686 19.63 -2.12 -0.13
C ALA A 686 20.84 -1.43 0.53
N VAL A 687 21.85 -2.22 0.94
CA VAL A 687 23.09 -1.70 1.52
C VAL A 687 23.82 -0.79 0.53
N GLN A 688 23.91 -1.19 -0.74
CA GLN A 688 24.53 -0.37 -1.77
C GLN A 688 23.79 0.96 -1.98
N ALA A 689 22.45 0.94 -2.02
CA ALA A 689 21.66 2.16 -2.21
C ALA A 689 21.73 3.13 -1.02
N ALA A 690 21.86 2.61 0.20
CA ALA A 690 22.01 3.43 1.40
C ALA A 690 23.48 3.85 1.67
N SER A 691 24.46 3.25 0.99
CA SER A 691 25.88 3.47 1.23
C SER A 691 26.30 4.94 1.02
N GLY A 692 27.15 5.45 1.91
CA GLY A 692 27.63 6.84 1.85
C GLY A 692 26.56 7.91 2.10
N SER A 693 25.29 7.50 2.35
CA SER A 693 24.20 8.43 2.56
C SER A 693 24.16 8.99 3.99
N GLY A 694 24.62 8.22 4.99
CA GLY A 694 24.43 8.55 6.40
C GLY A 694 23.03 8.24 6.95
N VAL A 695 22.16 7.61 6.14
CA VAL A 695 20.82 7.17 6.53
C VAL A 695 20.77 5.65 6.64
N THR A 696 20.25 5.15 7.76
CA THR A 696 20.03 3.71 7.99
C THR A 696 18.66 3.29 7.45
N VAL A 697 18.63 2.43 6.43
CA VAL A 697 17.36 1.98 5.82
C VAL A 697 17.08 0.51 6.15
N LYS A 698 15.92 0.24 6.75
CA LYS A 698 15.37 -1.11 6.91
C LYS A 698 14.64 -1.49 5.62
N SER A 699 15.17 -2.45 4.86
CA SER A 699 14.53 -2.94 3.63
C SER A 699 13.62 -4.13 3.92
N ILE A 700 12.36 -4.06 3.48
CA ILE A 700 11.34 -5.10 3.67
C ILE A 700 10.79 -5.55 2.32
N LEU A 701 10.84 -6.86 2.06
CA LEU A 701 10.18 -7.47 0.91
C LEU A 701 8.78 -7.92 1.31
N CYS A 702 7.77 -7.47 0.57
CA CYS A 702 6.37 -7.81 0.78
C CYS A 702 5.90 -8.81 -0.29
N PHE A 703 5.29 -9.91 0.12
CA PHE A 703 4.76 -10.94 -0.79
C PHE A 703 3.25 -11.07 -0.63
N ASP A 704 2.52 -10.55 -1.61
CA ASP A 704 1.07 -10.58 -1.66
C ASP A 704 0.56 -11.89 -2.21
N THR A 705 -0.35 -12.52 -1.50
CA THR A 705 -1.25 -13.52 -2.06
C THR A 705 -2.51 -12.80 -2.53
N VAL A 706 -2.77 -12.86 -3.84
CA VAL A 706 -3.91 -12.21 -4.49
C VAL A 706 -4.87 -13.26 -5.04
N ARG A 707 -6.14 -13.21 -4.62
CA ARG A 707 -7.22 -14.09 -5.08
C ARG A 707 -8.42 -13.24 -5.50
N GLY A 708 -8.98 -13.49 -6.68
CA GLY A 708 -10.14 -12.72 -7.17
C GLY A 708 -9.88 -11.22 -7.35
N GLY A 709 -8.62 -10.81 -7.54
CA GLY A 709 -8.21 -9.40 -7.64
C GLY A 709 -8.06 -8.68 -6.29
N GLN A 710 -8.20 -9.38 -5.17
CA GLN A 710 -8.02 -8.83 -3.82
C GLN A 710 -6.80 -9.45 -3.14
N ILE A 711 -6.08 -8.65 -2.36
CA ILE A 711 -5.00 -9.14 -1.50
C ILE A 711 -5.64 -9.86 -0.32
N ILE A 712 -5.44 -11.17 -0.22
CA ILE A 712 -5.97 -11.98 0.89
C ILE A 712 -4.93 -12.18 2.00
N GLY A 713 -3.66 -11.95 1.69
CA GLY A 713 -2.61 -11.84 2.70
C GLY A 713 -1.29 -11.31 2.13
N ARG A 714 -0.42 -10.83 3.01
CA ARG A 714 0.92 -10.31 2.72
C ARG A 714 1.91 -10.84 3.74
N MET A 715 3.04 -11.35 3.26
CA MET A 715 4.17 -11.74 4.10
C MET A 715 5.28 -10.68 4.00
N TYR A 716 5.81 -10.24 5.14
CA TYR A 716 6.90 -9.25 5.21
C TYR A 716 8.20 -9.94 5.63
N LEU A 717 9.19 -9.92 4.76
CA LEU A 717 10.51 -10.51 5.02
C LEU A 717 11.58 -9.41 5.10
N ASN A 718 12.42 -9.45 6.13
CA ASN A 718 13.59 -8.60 6.24
C ASN A 718 14.82 -9.37 5.72
N PRO A 719 15.35 -9.07 4.52
CA PRO A 719 16.43 -9.85 3.93
C PRO A 719 17.73 -9.82 4.74
N ALA A 720 17.94 -8.78 5.56
CA ALA A 720 19.13 -8.65 6.42
C ALA A 720 19.15 -9.69 7.56
N LEU A 721 17.99 -10.26 7.93
CA LEU A 721 17.86 -11.23 9.01
C LEU A 721 17.83 -12.68 8.50
N ASN A 722 17.98 -12.91 7.19
CA ASN A 722 17.87 -14.25 6.65
C ASN A 722 19.01 -15.17 7.11
N THR A 723 18.63 -16.29 7.75
CA THR A 723 19.57 -17.36 8.16
C THR A 723 19.35 -18.68 7.41
N LEU A 724 18.30 -18.77 6.59
CA LEU A 724 17.96 -20.01 5.90
C LEU A 724 18.81 -20.26 4.66
N ALA A 725 19.12 -21.55 4.44
CA ALA A 725 19.77 -22.05 3.23
C ALA A 725 18.81 -22.67 2.20
N THR A 726 17.50 -22.65 2.48
CA THR A 726 16.44 -23.18 1.62
C THR A 726 15.43 -22.10 1.28
N ASP A 727 14.72 -22.27 0.16
CA ASP A 727 13.69 -21.34 -0.29
C ASP A 727 12.58 -21.13 0.75
N ILE A 728 12.17 -19.88 0.92
CA ILE A 728 10.99 -19.51 1.70
C ILE A 728 9.77 -19.56 0.78
N LYS A 729 8.71 -20.27 1.19
CA LYS A 729 7.44 -20.32 0.44
C LYS A 729 6.55 -19.18 0.91
N THR A 730 6.10 -18.35 -0.02
CA THR A 730 5.50 -17.04 0.31
C THR A 730 3.97 -17.02 0.21
N GLY A 731 3.36 -18.14 -0.17
CA GLY A 731 1.91 -18.26 -0.28
C GLY A 731 1.23 -18.26 1.09
N ILE A 732 0.08 -17.59 1.17
CA ILE A 732 -0.81 -17.58 2.33
C ILE A 732 -2.21 -18.00 1.87
N THR A 733 -2.89 -18.85 2.62
CA THR A 733 -4.30 -19.18 2.38
C THR A 733 -5.11 -18.96 3.64
N ILE A 734 -6.32 -18.41 3.49
CA ILE A 734 -7.29 -18.34 4.59
C ILE A 734 -8.15 -19.59 4.53
N GLY A 735 -8.13 -20.33 5.63
CA GLY A 735 -8.79 -21.60 5.84
C GLY A 735 -7.96 -22.81 5.40
N ASN A 736 -8.19 -23.93 6.10
CA ASN A 736 -7.71 -25.25 5.74
C ASN A 736 -8.68 -26.30 6.30
N ALA A 737 -9.56 -26.82 5.45
CA ALA A 737 -10.66 -27.68 5.85
C ALA A 737 -10.22 -28.94 6.65
N SER A 738 -9.05 -29.49 6.36
CA SER A 738 -8.54 -30.67 7.08
C SER A 738 -8.10 -30.31 8.50
N VAL A 739 -7.41 -29.18 8.66
CA VAL A 739 -6.97 -28.67 9.95
C VAL A 739 -8.16 -28.15 10.75
N GLU A 740 -9.08 -27.42 10.13
CA GLU A 740 -10.34 -26.98 10.74
C GLU A 740 -11.16 -28.15 11.25
N ALA A 741 -11.33 -29.21 10.46
CA ALA A 741 -12.05 -30.40 10.88
C ALA A 741 -11.34 -31.13 12.04
N LEU A 742 -10.00 -31.15 12.04
CA LEU A 742 -9.22 -31.72 13.12
C LEU A 742 -9.40 -30.91 14.42
N PHE A 743 -9.23 -29.60 14.36
CA PHE A 743 -9.33 -28.75 15.54
C PHE A 743 -10.77 -28.67 16.05
N THR A 744 -11.76 -28.51 15.17
CA THR A 744 -13.18 -28.48 15.57
C THR A 744 -13.63 -29.82 16.18
N LYS A 745 -12.99 -30.94 15.80
CA LYS A 745 -13.28 -32.26 16.38
C LYS A 745 -12.81 -32.37 17.84
N TRP A 746 -11.68 -31.76 18.17
CA TRP A 746 -11.01 -31.93 19.47
C TRP A 746 -11.13 -30.72 20.38
N PHE A 747 -11.42 -29.55 19.84
CA PHE A 747 -11.52 -28.28 20.56
C PHE A 747 -12.89 -27.65 20.35
N GLN A 748 -13.36 -26.96 21.39
CA GLN A 748 -14.69 -26.31 21.40
C GLN A 748 -14.64 -24.85 20.95
N ASN A 749 -13.44 -24.33 20.67
CA ASN A 749 -13.19 -22.97 20.22
C ASN A 749 -13.79 -22.65 18.86
N ASN A 750 -14.18 -21.39 18.68
CA ASN A 750 -14.21 -20.78 17.35
C ASN A 750 -12.77 -20.59 16.89
N ILE A 751 -12.47 -20.97 15.65
CA ILE A 751 -11.12 -20.85 15.10
C ILE A 751 -11.16 -20.26 13.71
N VAL A 752 -10.11 -19.55 13.37
CA VAL A 752 -9.75 -19.19 12.01
C VAL A 752 -8.39 -19.81 11.71
N VAL A 753 -8.26 -20.48 10.57
CA VAL A 753 -6.97 -21.07 10.16
C VAL A 753 -6.34 -20.20 9.08
N ILE A 754 -5.08 -19.84 9.29
CA ILE A 754 -4.23 -19.15 8.32
C ILE A 754 -3.14 -20.13 7.91
N ASP A 755 -3.22 -20.64 6.69
CA ASP A 755 -2.29 -21.65 6.18
C ASP A 755 -1.13 -20.99 5.45
N LEU A 756 0.06 -20.99 6.09
CA LEU A 756 1.30 -20.52 5.48
C LEU A 756 1.93 -21.65 4.67
N ALA A 757 2.22 -21.39 3.39
CA ALA A 757 2.76 -22.40 2.49
C ALA A 757 4.18 -22.88 2.90
N HIS A 758 4.93 -22.07 3.65
CA HIS A 758 6.23 -22.48 4.20
C HIS A 758 6.01 -23.39 5.41
N GLN A 759 6.83 -24.41 5.54
CA GLN A 759 6.76 -25.36 6.65
C GLN A 759 8.06 -25.30 7.44
N GLY A 760 7.97 -25.24 8.76
CA GLY A 760 9.14 -25.13 9.64
C GLY A 760 9.62 -23.68 9.82
N SER A 761 10.78 -23.50 10.43
CA SER A 761 11.27 -22.17 10.80
C SER A 761 11.56 -21.29 9.59
N PHE A 762 11.14 -20.03 9.64
CA PHE A 762 11.52 -18.99 8.67
C PHE A 762 12.97 -18.49 8.84
N GLY A 763 13.66 -18.89 9.92
CA GLY A 763 15.01 -18.41 10.26
C GLY A 763 15.08 -16.92 10.60
N MET A 764 13.93 -16.24 10.66
CA MET A 764 13.76 -14.83 11.05
C MET A 764 12.31 -14.62 11.54
N PRO A 765 12.04 -13.58 12.35
CA PRO A 765 10.67 -13.12 12.58
C PRO A 765 10.04 -12.61 11.28
N VAL A 766 8.83 -13.08 10.99
CA VAL A 766 8.05 -12.74 9.80
C VAL A 766 6.73 -12.15 10.24
N GLU A 767 6.44 -10.93 9.78
CA GLU A 767 5.11 -10.34 9.92
C GLU A 767 4.21 -10.86 8.79
N VAL A 768 2.97 -11.15 9.13
CA VAL A 768 1.93 -11.64 8.22
C VAL A 768 0.70 -10.78 8.41
N ALA A 769 0.18 -10.20 7.32
CA ALA A 769 -1.10 -9.51 7.30
C ALA A 769 -2.12 -10.32 6.51
N VAL A 770 -3.33 -10.55 7.03
CA VAL A 770 -4.36 -11.34 6.34
C VAL A 770 -5.76 -10.75 6.44
N LYS A 771 -6.55 -10.92 5.38
CA LYS A 771 -7.98 -10.59 5.41
C LYS A 771 -8.78 -11.80 5.89
N ALA A 772 -8.74 -12.03 7.20
CA ALA A 772 -9.49 -13.09 7.86
C ALA A 772 -10.89 -12.60 8.26
N ASP A 773 -11.86 -13.51 8.23
CA ASP A 773 -13.17 -13.27 8.88
C ASP A 773 -13.03 -13.58 10.36
N LEU A 774 -12.96 -12.54 11.18
CA LEU A 774 -12.83 -12.62 12.63
C LEU A 774 -14.15 -12.39 13.35
N SER A 775 -15.29 -12.33 12.64
CA SER A 775 -16.58 -11.96 13.22
C SER A 775 -17.06 -12.88 14.34
N ALA A 776 -16.54 -14.11 14.40
CA ALA A 776 -16.82 -15.09 15.44
C ALA A 776 -15.82 -15.07 16.61
N LEU A 777 -14.85 -14.15 16.60
CA LEU A 777 -13.76 -14.04 17.57
C LEU A 777 -13.72 -12.65 18.21
N ASN A 778 -13.40 -12.57 19.50
CA ASN A 778 -13.00 -11.31 20.14
C ASN A 778 -11.62 -10.89 19.64
N THR A 779 -11.58 -9.78 18.89
CA THR A 779 -10.36 -9.29 18.24
C THR A 779 -9.35 -8.65 19.19
N ASN A 780 -9.71 -8.40 20.45
CA ASN A 780 -8.81 -7.80 21.45
C ASN A 780 -8.03 -8.86 22.25
N THR A 781 -8.38 -10.15 22.11
CA THR A 781 -7.78 -11.25 22.88
C THR A 781 -7.25 -12.38 22.00
N LEU A 782 -6.92 -12.09 20.73
CA LEU A 782 -6.49 -13.11 19.79
C LEU A 782 -5.22 -13.83 20.26
N ARG A 783 -5.25 -15.15 20.18
CA ARG A 783 -4.15 -16.08 20.42
C ARG A 783 -3.86 -16.87 19.15
N PHE A 784 -2.57 -17.16 18.96
CA PHE A 784 -2.05 -17.77 17.74
C PHE A 784 -1.29 -19.04 18.09
N TYR A 785 -1.63 -20.14 17.43
CA TYR A 785 -0.94 -21.42 17.60
C TYR A 785 -0.40 -21.90 16.26
N ASN A 786 0.88 -22.24 16.18
CA ASN A 786 1.42 -22.92 15.02
C ASN A 786 1.14 -24.42 15.13
N TYR A 787 0.54 -25.03 14.10
CA TYR A 787 0.27 -26.46 14.04
C TYR A 787 1.22 -27.16 13.06
N ASP A 788 2.01 -28.12 13.55
CA ASP A 788 2.82 -29.01 12.73
C ASP A 788 2.08 -30.32 12.46
N ALA A 789 1.56 -30.45 11.24
CA ALA A 789 0.84 -31.64 10.80
C ALA A 789 1.70 -32.92 10.73
N SER A 790 3.04 -32.79 10.65
CA SER A 790 3.95 -33.94 10.56
C SER A 790 4.16 -34.62 11.90
N THR A 791 4.20 -33.83 12.98
CA THR A 791 4.35 -34.30 14.36
C THR A 791 3.02 -34.34 15.11
N ASN A 792 1.96 -33.75 14.53
CA ASN A 792 0.65 -33.54 15.14
C ASN A 792 0.74 -32.78 16.48
N VAL A 793 1.57 -31.74 16.51
CA VAL A 793 1.79 -30.87 17.66
C VAL A 793 1.34 -29.45 17.30
N TYR A 794 0.65 -28.80 18.23
CA TYR A 794 0.40 -27.36 18.16
C TYR A 794 1.18 -26.66 19.27
N THR A 795 1.70 -25.47 18.97
CA THR A 795 2.53 -24.70 19.89
C THR A 795 2.04 -23.26 19.91
N LEU A 796 1.88 -22.68 21.10
CA LEU A 796 1.54 -21.26 21.24
C LEU A 796 2.65 -20.40 20.63
N ILE A 797 2.26 -19.38 19.86
CA ILE A 797 3.18 -18.34 19.41
C ILE A 797 3.23 -17.29 20.52
N GLU A 798 4.21 -17.43 21.42
CA GLU A 798 4.42 -16.54 22.56
C GLU A 798 4.59 -15.07 22.12
N ASN A 799 3.97 -14.14 22.84
CA ASN A 799 4.08 -12.69 22.60
C ASN A 799 3.80 -12.29 21.14
N SER A 800 2.79 -12.91 20.50
CA SER A 800 2.41 -12.57 19.14
C SER A 800 1.95 -11.11 19.09
N GLN A 801 2.85 -10.21 18.68
CA GLN A 801 2.51 -8.82 18.37
C GLN A 801 1.49 -8.86 17.23
N TYR A 802 0.26 -8.45 17.51
CA TYR A 802 -0.81 -8.43 16.53
C TYR A 802 -1.61 -7.14 16.64
N PHE A 803 -2.17 -6.72 15.51
CA PHE A 803 -3.12 -5.61 15.45
C PHE A 803 -3.99 -5.78 14.22
N ILE A 804 -5.12 -5.07 14.16
CA ILE A 804 -5.96 -5.00 12.98
C ILE A 804 -5.78 -3.62 12.35
N ASP A 805 -5.37 -3.58 11.09
CA ASP A 805 -5.18 -2.31 10.39
C ASP A 805 -6.53 -1.64 10.05
N THR A 806 -6.48 -0.38 9.62
CA THR A 806 -7.69 0.37 9.22
C THR A 806 -8.44 -0.24 8.04
N ASN A 807 -7.77 -1.10 7.25
CA ASN A 807 -8.38 -1.86 6.16
C ASN A 807 -8.94 -3.21 6.64
N GLY A 808 -8.88 -3.49 7.94
CA GLY A 808 -9.35 -4.70 8.61
C GLY A 808 -8.53 -5.95 8.29
N TYR A 809 -7.22 -5.81 8.02
CA TYR A 809 -6.28 -6.92 7.94
C TYR A 809 -5.74 -7.23 9.32
N LEU A 810 -5.71 -8.51 9.69
CA LEU A 810 -5.03 -8.97 10.90
C LEU A 810 -3.53 -9.10 10.62
N HIS A 811 -2.74 -8.28 11.29
CA HIS A 811 -1.29 -8.37 11.32
C HIS A 811 -0.86 -9.21 12.52
N PHE A 812 0.07 -10.13 12.36
CA PHE A 812 0.72 -10.85 13.45
C PHE A 812 2.14 -11.27 13.06
N THR A 813 3.00 -11.52 14.05
CA THR A 813 4.38 -12.00 13.81
C THR A 813 4.53 -13.48 14.17
N THR A 814 5.24 -14.23 13.33
CA THR A 814 5.63 -15.63 13.58
C THR A 814 7.07 -15.91 13.16
N THR A 815 7.71 -16.91 13.78
CA THR A 815 9.04 -17.41 13.39
C THR A 815 8.99 -18.79 12.71
N VAL A 816 7.80 -19.40 12.66
CA VAL A 816 7.55 -20.75 12.13
C VAL A 816 6.40 -20.69 11.14
N GLY A 817 6.57 -21.35 10.00
CA GLY A 817 5.56 -21.55 8.98
C GLY A 817 4.77 -22.84 9.20
N GLY A 818 3.57 -22.87 8.62
CA GLY A 818 2.59 -23.93 8.75
C GLY A 818 1.20 -23.33 8.92
N PRO A 819 0.19 -24.18 9.16
CA PRO A 819 -1.11 -23.71 9.63
C PRO A 819 -0.99 -22.97 10.97
N VAL A 820 -1.43 -21.72 10.99
CA VAL A 820 -1.60 -20.91 12.19
C VAL A 820 -3.08 -20.92 12.56
N ILE A 821 -3.37 -21.36 13.78
CA ILE A 821 -4.72 -21.37 14.35
C ILE A 821 -4.89 -20.10 15.14
N VAL A 822 -5.87 -19.29 14.76
CA VAL A 822 -6.28 -18.08 15.46
C VAL A 822 -7.56 -18.38 16.23
N THR A 823 -7.56 -18.03 17.49
CA THR A 823 -8.68 -18.16 18.44
C THR A 823 -8.65 -16.94 19.35
N ASP A 824 -9.73 -16.60 20.04
CA ASP A 824 -9.83 -15.47 20.97
C ASP A 824 -9.67 -15.87 22.45
N VAL A 825 -9.61 -17.16 22.70
CA VAL A 825 -9.34 -17.78 24.01
C VAL A 825 -8.38 -18.97 23.85
N PRO A 826 -7.70 -19.44 24.90
CA PRO A 826 -6.88 -20.64 24.84
C PRO A 826 -7.63 -21.83 24.24
N LEU A 827 -6.94 -22.70 23.48
CA LEU A 827 -7.55 -23.90 22.91
C LEU A 827 -8.02 -24.84 24.03
N THR A 828 -9.33 -25.07 24.12
CA THR A 828 -9.97 -25.91 25.15
C THR A 828 -10.49 -27.20 24.54
N LEU A 829 -10.09 -28.35 25.09
CA LEU A 829 -10.52 -29.65 24.61
C LEU A 829 -12.03 -29.85 24.77
N ARG A 830 -12.62 -30.62 23.84
CA ARG A 830 -14.01 -31.09 23.89
C ARG A 830 -14.20 -32.30 24.77
#